data_AF-A6LZ62-F1
#
_entry.id   AF-A6LZ62-F1
#
_cell.length_a   1.000
_cell.length_b   1.000
_cell.length_c   1.000
_cell.angle_alpha   90.00
_cell.angle_beta   90.00
_cell.angle_gamma   90.00
#
_symmetry.space_group_name_H-M   'P 1'
#
loop_
_entity.id
_entity.type
_entity.pdbx_description
1 polymer ?
#
loop_
_entity_poly.entity_id
_entity_poly.type
_entity_poly.pdbx_seq_one_letter_code
_entity_poly.pdbx_strand_id
1 'polypeptide(L)'
;MAKKVRIGIDVGGTFTDAVVIDNDTYEIIAKQKISTTHSEAEGVAGGIVKIINKVLTDNNISPDDVVFIAHGTTQATNALLEGDVAQVGIIGMGTGMDAGSAKNETNTADIELAPKKYLKTYHTFIDSKNLNSKIVEKSINELQSQGAEVIVASEAYSVDNPKNEQDVIEIANNKSLYATGGHEISQLYGLKTRTRTAVVNASLIPKMMETANMTEKAVKNAQIKSQLMIMRCDGGVMSVDEVRKRPILTMLSGLAAGVAGALMYEKISDGIFFEVGGTSVDISVIKDGKVMIKNAQVGGHKTYLRSLDVRTLAVAGGSMIKIENNKISDVGPRSAHIAGVDYECFADPENIQEPKIKFISPRESDPKNYAIIECSNGKEFSYTLAGASNLLGYVPEGDYARGNAESNKKAWQVLGDYLNISAEEAAKQVMDIAVNKVMKVVNEMVEEYELDRKFITLVGGGGSGAVLVHALADKGGFKSKVAENAPYISTIGVALAMVREQIERSVVAPSEDDIKKIREDIIEKIVQSGANEATVDVTIEIDSQKNILRAIATGSTELRSKDLAQSVASEDDMKEVVSGALSVEKSTVELVSNTGRWYLFKAVTQKKAFFGLFKKTLNNICMVDREGVVRLKKENAYNLTFRKDATLSDFVAFLDQHTIYSDANATIPKVFLFYKEKMLDLTGMQTKEQLLSIIDVETKFMENDEKMITVVYK
;
A
#
# COMPACT_ATOMS: atom_id res chain seq x y z
N MET A 1 -5.34 -21.89 -27.30
CA MET A 1 -4.00 -21.46 -26.82
C MET A 1 -3.93 -21.79 -25.34
N ALA A 2 -2.79 -22.26 -24.85
CA ALA A 2 -2.59 -22.40 -23.40
C ALA A 2 -2.74 -21.01 -22.75
N LYS A 3 -3.52 -20.92 -21.67
CA LYS A 3 -3.83 -19.65 -21.03
C LYS A 3 -2.65 -19.26 -20.14
N LYS A 4 -2.02 -18.12 -20.44
CA LYS A 4 -0.98 -17.55 -19.58
C LYS A 4 -1.60 -17.08 -18.28
N VAL A 5 -0.92 -17.33 -17.16
CA VAL A 5 -1.46 -17.03 -15.82
C VAL A 5 -0.49 -16.27 -14.94
N ARG A 6 -1.06 -15.54 -14.00
CA ARG A 6 -0.38 -14.86 -12.90
C ARG A 6 -0.73 -15.55 -11.59
N ILE A 7 0.25 -15.77 -10.73
CA ILE A 7 0.06 -16.39 -9.42
C ILE A 7 0.42 -15.37 -8.34
N GLY A 8 -0.55 -15.02 -7.51
CA GLY A 8 -0.33 -14.24 -6.29
C GLY A 8 -0.41 -15.15 -5.08
N ILE A 9 0.50 -14.96 -4.12
CA ILE A 9 0.54 -15.73 -2.87
C ILE A 9 0.61 -14.74 -1.72
N ASP A 10 -0.25 -14.88 -0.72
CA ASP A 10 -0.22 -14.04 0.48
C ASP A 10 -0.04 -14.92 1.71
N VAL A 11 1.07 -14.72 2.42
CA VAL A 11 1.36 -15.44 3.66
C VAL A 11 0.93 -14.58 4.85
N GLY A 12 -0.24 -14.89 5.38
CA GLY A 12 -0.72 -14.35 6.64
C GLY A 12 -0.30 -15.18 7.86
N GLY A 13 -0.67 -14.71 9.05
CA GLY A 13 -0.35 -15.40 10.31
C GLY A 13 -1.09 -16.73 10.54
N THR A 14 -2.25 -16.92 9.91
CA THR A 14 -3.09 -18.12 10.09
C THR A 14 -3.17 -18.95 8.83
N PHE A 15 -3.34 -18.28 7.69
CA PHE A 15 -3.51 -18.92 6.39
C PHE A 15 -2.51 -18.38 5.37
N THR A 16 -2.10 -19.26 4.48
CA THR A 16 -1.42 -18.92 3.23
C THR A 16 -2.43 -19.08 2.11
N ASP A 17 -2.61 -18.01 1.36
CA ASP A 17 -3.58 -17.89 0.28
C ASP A 17 -2.87 -17.81 -1.07
N ALA A 18 -3.48 -18.40 -2.10
CA ALA A 18 -3.02 -18.26 -3.47
C ALA A 18 -4.19 -18.01 -4.40
N VAL A 19 -3.97 -17.13 -5.38
CA VAL A 19 -4.91 -16.88 -6.47
C VAL A 19 -4.20 -17.04 -7.80
N VAL A 20 -4.92 -17.62 -8.76
CA VAL A 20 -4.51 -17.67 -10.17
C VAL A 20 -5.39 -16.72 -10.95
N ILE A 21 -4.77 -15.85 -11.71
CA ILE A 21 -5.44 -14.86 -12.54
C ILE A 21 -5.06 -15.09 -14.01
N ASP A 22 -6.05 -15.02 -14.89
CA ASP A 22 -5.82 -15.01 -16.33
C ASP A 22 -5.02 -13.75 -16.69
N ASN A 23 -3.88 -13.92 -17.37
CA ASN A 23 -3.01 -12.78 -17.65
C ASN A 23 -3.65 -11.73 -18.57
N ASP A 24 -4.63 -12.11 -19.39
CA ASP A 24 -5.23 -11.24 -20.39
C ASP A 24 -6.55 -10.60 -19.92
N THR A 25 -7.39 -11.35 -19.20
CA THR A 25 -8.69 -10.85 -18.72
C THR A 25 -8.65 -10.33 -17.29
N TYR A 26 -7.61 -10.67 -16.53
CA TYR A 26 -7.51 -10.45 -15.08
C TYR A 26 -8.63 -11.11 -14.25
N GLU A 27 -9.36 -12.05 -14.85
CA GLU A 27 -10.34 -12.86 -14.13
C GLU A 27 -9.66 -13.91 -13.26
N ILE A 28 -10.24 -14.20 -12.11
CA ILE A 28 -9.75 -15.24 -11.20
C ILE A 28 -10.09 -16.61 -11.78
N ILE A 29 -9.06 -17.40 -12.05
CA ILE A 29 -9.17 -18.79 -12.52
C ILE A 29 -9.31 -19.74 -11.32
N ALA A 30 -8.54 -19.51 -10.25
CA ALA A 30 -8.51 -20.39 -9.10
C ALA A 30 -8.16 -19.65 -7.81
N LYS A 31 -8.65 -20.20 -6.69
CA LYS A 31 -8.35 -19.76 -5.33
C LYS A 31 -7.96 -20.98 -4.51
N GLN A 32 -6.90 -20.86 -3.74
CA GLN A 32 -6.45 -21.91 -2.83
C GLN A 32 -6.10 -21.30 -1.47
N LYS A 33 -6.39 -22.04 -0.40
CA LYS A 33 -6.06 -21.69 0.97
C LYS A 33 -5.47 -22.91 1.68
N ILE A 34 -4.42 -22.72 2.47
CA ILE A 34 -3.86 -23.71 3.40
C ILE A 34 -3.49 -23.03 4.72
N SER A 35 -3.31 -23.80 5.80
CA SER A 35 -2.78 -23.26 7.07
C SER A 35 -1.33 -22.81 6.91
N THR A 36 -0.96 -21.68 7.52
CA THR A 36 0.43 -21.20 7.53
C THR A 36 1.32 -22.08 8.41
N THR A 37 2.52 -22.37 7.93
CA THR A 37 3.43 -23.38 8.47
C THR A 37 4.52 -22.79 9.36
N HIS A 38 4.19 -21.81 10.22
CA HIS A 38 5.16 -21.06 11.05
C HIS A 38 6.08 -21.94 11.90
N SER A 39 5.57 -23.08 12.39
CA SER A 39 6.26 -23.99 13.31
C SER A 39 6.76 -25.28 12.64
N GLU A 40 6.58 -25.43 11.32
CA GLU A 40 7.12 -26.56 10.58
C GLU A 40 8.63 -26.40 10.32
N ALA A 41 9.33 -27.51 10.05
CA ALA A 41 10.79 -27.49 9.85
C ALA A 41 11.25 -26.60 8.68
N GLU A 42 10.44 -26.49 7.63
CA GLU A 42 10.68 -25.62 6.47
C GLU A 42 10.00 -24.25 6.61
N GLY A 43 9.41 -23.96 7.78
CA GLY A 43 8.71 -22.73 8.10
C GLY A 43 7.66 -22.35 7.05
N VAL A 44 7.46 -21.04 6.87
CA VAL A 44 6.56 -20.45 5.87
C VAL A 44 6.87 -20.92 4.44
N ALA A 45 8.15 -21.16 4.12
CA ALA A 45 8.54 -21.52 2.77
C ALA A 45 7.93 -22.86 2.33
N GLY A 46 7.88 -23.84 3.23
CA GLY A 46 7.21 -25.13 2.98
C GLY A 46 5.73 -24.97 2.63
N GLY A 47 5.02 -24.06 3.31
CA GLY A 47 3.64 -23.70 2.98
C GLY A 47 3.50 -23.12 1.57
N ILE A 48 4.39 -22.21 1.19
CA ILE A 48 4.41 -21.63 -0.16
C ILE A 48 4.65 -22.72 -1.22
N VAL A 49 5.56 -23.66 -0.98
CA VAL A 49 5.80 -24.80 -1.90
C VAL A 49 4.54 -25.64 -2.07
N LYS A 50 3.90 -26.00 -0.95
CA LYS A 50 2.68 -26.81 -0.93
C LYS A 50 1.56 -26.13 -1.73
N ILE A 51 1.35 -24.83 -1.54
CA ILE A 51 0.26 -24.12 -2.20
C ILE A 51 0.51 -23.92 -3.71
N ILE A 52 1.76 -23.66 -4.13
CA ILE A 52 2.12 -23.57 -5.55
C ILE A 52 1.81 -24.90 -6.26
N ASN A 53 2.32 -26.02 -5.71
CA ASN A 53 2.10 -27.33 -6.31
C ASN A 53 0.61 -27.70 -6.36
N LYS A 54 -0.14 -27.38 -5.30
CA LYS A 54 -1.58 -27.62 -5.24
C LYS A 54 -2.34 -26.82 -6.30
N VAL A 55 -2.03 -25.53 -6.43
CA VAL A 55 -2.66 -24.65 -7.42
C VAL A 55 -2.37 -25.12 -8.84
N LEU A 56 -1.13 -25.49 -9.15
CA LEU A 56 -0.78 -26.00 -10.49
C LEU A 56 -1.48 -27.33 -10.80
N THR A 57 -1.46 -28.27 -9.86
CA THR A 57 -2.00 -29.62 -10.05
C THR A 57 -3.52 -29.63 -10.11
N ASP A 58 -4.19 -29.00 -9.13
CA ASP A 58 -5.65 -29.05 -9.01
C ASP A 58 -6.34 -28.31 -10.17
N ASN A 59 -5.65 -27.37 -10.82
CA ASN A 59 -6.18 -26.55 -11.92
C ASN A 59 -5.57 -26.90 -13.29
N ASN A 60 -4.74 -27.96 -13.37
CA ASN A 60 -4.10 -28.42 -14.60
C ASN A 60 -3.34 -27.30 -15.36
N ILE A 61 -2.58 -26.49 -14.62
CA ILE A 61 -1.79 -25.37 -15.14
C ILE A 61 -0.37 -25.87 -15.41
N SER A 62 0.13 -25.65 -16.63
CA SER A 62 1.53 -25.91 -16.94
C SER A 62 2.43 -24.87 -16.28
N PRO A 63 3.56 -25.25 -15.67
CA PRO A 63 4.56 -24.28 -15.19
C PRO A 63 5.04 -23.29 -16.27
N ASP A 64 5.01 -23.71 -17.54
CA ASP A 64 5.37 -22.87 -18.69
C ASP A 64 4.35 -21.76 -18.99
N ASP A 65 3.12 -21.90 -18.50
CA ASP A 65 2.06 -20.91 -18.67
C ASP A 65 2.10 -19.80 -17.60
N VAL A 66 2.89 -20.00 -16.53
CA VAL A 66 3.06 -19.01 -15.46
C VAL A 66 3.99 -17.90 -15.95
N VAL A 67 3.43 -16.73 -16.21
CA VAL A 67 4.19 -15.56 -16.69
C VAL A 67 4.59 -14.61 -15.56
N PHE A 68 3.89 -14.67 -14.43
CA PHE A 68 4.18 -13.87 -13.25
C PHE A 68 3.87 -14.66 -11.99
N ILE A 69 4.78 -14.61 -11.01
CA ILE A 69 4.58 -15.17 -9.69
C ILE A 69 5.14 -14.23 -8.64
N ALA A 70 4.30 -13.84 -7.69
CA ALA A 70 4.70 -12.98 -6.59
C ALA A 70 4.18 -13.50 -5.26
N HIS A 71 4.88 -13.15 -4.17
CA HIS A 71 4.35 -13.36 -2.83
C HIS A 71 4.44 -12.13 -1.93
N GLY A 72 3.42 -11.95 -1.08
CA GLY A 72 3.40 -11.05 0.06
C GLY A 72 3.61 -11.82 1.36
N THR A 73 4.18 -11.14 2.36
CA THR A 73 4.52 -11.77 3.64
C THR A 73 4.51 -10.78 4.81
N THR A 74 4.00 -11.20 5.95
CA THR A 74 4.04 -10.40 7.19
C THR A 74 5.30 -10.62 8.02
N GLN A 75 6.26 -11.42 7.54
CA GLN A 75 7.44 -11.83 8.33
C GLN A 75 8.28 -10.65 8.81
N ALA A 76 8.52 -9.63 7.96
CA ALA A 76 9.31 -8.46 8.36
C ALA A 76 8.65 -7.66 9.48
N THR A 77 7.34 -7.41 9.36
CA THR A 77 6.57 -6.70 10.39
C THR A 77 6.56 -7.48 11.70
N ASN A 78 6.34 -8.80 11.65
CA ASN A 78 6.32 -9.64 12.85
C ASN A 78 7.70 -9.72 13.52
N ALA A 79 8.77 -9.87 12.74
CA ALA A 79 10.15 -9.86 13.24
C ALA A 79 10.44 -8.59 14.06
N LEU A 80 10.05 -7.42 13.54
CA LEU A 80 10.22 -6.15 14.26
C LEU A 80 9.37 -6.09 15.53
N LEU A 81 8.11 -6.52 15.49
CA LEU A 81 7.20 -6.47 16.63
C LEU A 81 7.59 -7.46 17.75
N GLU A 82 8.10 -8.63 17.38
CA GLU A 82 8.49 -9.69 18.31
C GLU A 82 9.91 -9.50 18.86
N GLY A 83 10.71 -8.70 18.15
CA GLY A 83 12.14 -8.51 18.39
C GLY A 83 13.00 -9.67 17.87
N ASP A 84 12.46 -10.48 16.96
CA ASP A 84 13.16 -11.60 16.30
C ASP A 84 13.97 -11.06 15.10
N VAL A 85 15.01 -10.31 15.40
CA VAL A 85 15.87 -9.63 14.42
C VAL A 85 17.34 -9.85 14.75
N ALA A 86 18.19 -9.80 13.72
CA ALA A 86 19.61 -10.01 13.87
C ALA A 86 20.28 -8.82 14.59
N GLN A 87 21.28 -9.09 15.42
CA GLN A 87 22.05 -8.07 16.11
C GLN A 87 23.03 -7.39 15.14
N VAL A 88 23.12 -6.06 15.19
CA VAL A 88 23.79 -5.27 14.14
C VAL A 88 25.11 -4.69 14.63
N GLY A 89 26.19 -4.94 13.89
CA GLY A 89 27.46 -4.25 14.04
C GLY A 89 27.55 -3.04 13.13
N ILE A 90 27.85 -1.86 13.66
CA ILE A 90 27.92 -0.59 12.93
C ILE A 90 29.37 -0.14 12.84
N ILE A 91 29.85 0.02 11.61
CA ILE A 91 31.12 0.69 11.30
C ILE A 91 30.78 2.11 10.88
N GLY A 92 30.83 3.02 11.85
CA GLY A 92 30.70 4.45 11.61
C GLY A 92 32.00 5.03 11.05
N MET A 93 31.90 5.91 10.07
CA MET A 93 33.06 6.50 9.41
C MET A 93 32.90 8.02 9.26
N GLY A 94 34.02 8.73 9.29
CA GLY A 94 34.09 10.17 9.08
C GLY A 94 35.51 10.67 9.33
N THR A 95 35.81 11.89 8.89
CA THR A 95 37.14 12.46 9.06
C THR A 95 37.09 13.98 9.28
N GLY A 96 38.21 14.55 9.74
CA GLY A 96 38.34 16.00 9.93
C GLY A 96 37.48 16.54 11.07
N MET A 97 36.96 17.75 10.89
CA MET A 97 36.21 18.48 11.93
C MET A 97 34.87 17.80 12.27
N ASP A 98 34.27 17.08 11.32
CA ASP A 98 32.97 16.44 11.49
C ASP A 98 33.06 15.02 12.08
N ALA A 99 34.26 14.47 12.27
CA ALA A 99 34.46 13.10 12.77
C ALA A 99 33.80 12.87 14.13
N GLY A 100 33.82 13.88 15.01
CA GLY A 100 33.14 13.80 16.31
C GLY A 100 31.62 13.68 16.19
N SER A 101 31.00 14.48 15.30
CA SER A 101 29.56 14.39 15.03
C SER A 101 29.22 13.06 14.38
N ALA A 102 30.00 12.66 13.36
CA ALA A 102 29.82 11.40 12.64
C ALA A 102 29.86 10.19 13.59
N LYS A 103 30.80 10.18 14.55
CA LYS A 103 30.89 9.13 15.57
C LYS A 103 29.63 9.03 16.41
N ASN A 104 29.06 10.16 16.84
CA ASN A 104 27.85 10.17 17.65
C ASN A 104 26.59 9.86 16.84
N GLU A 105 26.50 10.35 15.60
CA GLU A 105 25.33 10.15 14.74
C GLU A 105 25.23 8.73 14.19
N THR A 106 26.38 8.06 13.97
CA THR A 106 26.41 6.66 13.55
C THR A 106 26.20 5.68 14.70
N ASN A 107 26.40 6.11 15.95
CA ASN A 107 26.07 5.31 17.11
C ASN A 107 24.57 5.44 17.43
N THR A 108 23.77 4.49 16.95
CA THR A 108 22.31 4.52 17.10
C THR A 108 21.83 4.17 18.51
N ALA A 109 22.69 3.57 19.33
CA ALA A 109 22.33 2.76 20.49
C ALA A 109 21.29 1.67 20.15
N ASP A 110 20.90 0.89 21.15
CA ASP A 110 19.80 -0.07 21.02
C ASP A 110 18.52 0.66 20.59
N ILE A 111 17.83 0.09 19.60
CA ILE A 111 16.61 0.67 19.05
C ILE A 111 15.43 -0.10 19.63
N GLU A 112 14.56 0.55 20.39
CA GLU A 112 13.29 -0.06 20.76
C GLU A 112 12.46 -0.25 19.49
N LEU A 113 11.97 -1.47 19.24
CA LEU A 113 11.17 -1.81 18.07
C LEU A 113 9.67 -1.85 18.40
N ALA A 114 9.37 -2.40 19.57
CA ALA A 114 8.05 -2.50 20.18
C ALA A 114 8.21 -2.43 21.71
N PRO A 115 7.14 -2.22 22.50
CA PRO A 115 7.26 -2.08 23.95
C PRO A 115 8.09 -3.21 24.59
N LYS A 116 9.23 -2.86 25.18
CA LYS A 116 10.19 -3.80 25.82
C LYS A 116 10.92 -4.76 24.86
N LYS A 117 10.89 -4.52 23.55
CA LYS A 117 11.59 -5.29 22.52
C LYS A 117 12.62 -4.40 21.85
N TYR A 118 13.87 -4.84 21.83
CA TYR A 118 15.00 -4.01 21.39
C TYR A 118 15.84 -4.71 20.34
N LEU A 119 16.18 -3.98 19.28
CA LEU A 119 17.25 -4.30 18.36
C LEU A 119 18.59 -3.93 19.01
N LYS A 120 19.46 -4.93 19.19
CA LYS A 120 20.80 -4.75 19.77
C LYS A 120 21.78 -4.25 18.72
N THR A 121 22.58 -3.26 19.10
CA THR A 121 23.59 -2.66 18.21
C THR A 121 24.95 -2.59 18.87
N TYR A 122 25.99 -2.86 18.09
CA TYR A 122 27.39 -2.72 18.47
C TYR A 122 28.03 -1.68 17.57
N HIS A 123 28.84 -0.77 18.10
CA HIS A 123 29.38 0.35 17.32
C HIS A 123 30.89 0.43 17.43
N THR A 124 31.53 0.63 16.28
CA THR A 124 32.93 1.04 16.19
C THR A 124 33.04 2.21 15.21
N PHE A 125 34.09 3.01 15.37
CA PHE A 125 34.31 4.20 14.55
C PHE A 125 35.70 4.20 13.94
N ILE A 126 35.78 4.45 12.63
CA ILE A 126 37.04 4.53 11.88
C ILE A 126 37.18 5.94 11.31
N ASP A 127 38.35 6.56 11.51
CA ASP A 127 38.70 7.76 10.75
C ASP A 127 38.96 7.38 9.29
N SER A 128 38.14 7.87 8.37
CA SER A 128 38.17 7.49 6.95
C SER A 128 39.54 7.70 6.29
N LYS A 129 40.38 8.62 6.79
CA LYS A 129 41.75 8.82 6.28
C LYS A 129 42.66 7.60 6.49
N ASN A 130 42.36 6.80 7.49
CA ASN A 130 43.16 5.62 7.85
C ASN A 130 42.55 4.33 7.27
N LEU A 131 41.42 4.41 6.57
CA LEU A 131 40.69 3.24 6.10
C LEU A 131 41.56 2.36 5.21
N ASN A 132 41.64 1.08 5.56
CA ASN A 132 42.26 0.04 4.75
C ASN A 132 41.68 -1.32 5.16
N SER A 133 41.86 -2.33 4.30
CA SER A 133 41.23 -3.64 4.48
C SER A 133 41.55 -4.28 5.83
N LYS A 134 42.77 -4.14 6.36
CA LYS A 134 43.16 -4.73 7.64
C LYS A 134 42.42 -4.12 8.83
N ILE A 135 42.20 -2.80 8.81
CA ILE A 135 41.44 -2.12 9.87
C ILE A 135 39.97 -2.52 9.80
N VAL A 136 39.38 -2.54 8.59
CA VAL A 136 38.00 -2.97 8.39
C VAL A 136 37.79 -4.41 8.87
N GLU A 137 38.66 -5.35 8.46
CA GLU A 137 38.61 -6.74 8.92
C GLU A 137 38.71 -6.86 10.45
N LYS A 138 39.61 -6.09 11.08
CA LYS A 138 39.74 -6.07 12.53
C LYS A 138 38.45 -5.57 13.19
N SER A 139 37.87 -4.48 12.69
CA SER A 139 36.62 -3.91 13.19
C SER A 139 35.45 -4.89 13.03
N ILE A 140 35.35 -5.59 11.90
CA ILE A 140 34.33 -6.63 11.69
C ILE A 140 34.51 -7.76 12.71
N ASN A 141 35.72 -8.29 12.88
CA ASN A 141 35.99 -9.37 13.84
C ASN A 141 35.67 -8.94 15.29
N GLU A 142 35.95 -7.69 15.65
CA GLU A 142 35.61 -7.12 16.96
C GLU A 142 34.09 -7.09 17.16
N LEU A 143 33.34 -6.56 16.19
CA LEU A 143 31.87 -6.52 16.25
C LEU A 143 31.25 -7.91 16.32
N GLN A 144 31.76 -8.88 15.54
CA GLN A 144 31.33 -10.27 15.62
C GLN A 144 31.57 -10.86 17.01
N SER A 145 32.72 -10.57 17.64
CA SER A 145 33.02 -11.05 18.99
C SER A 145 32.09 -10.49 20.07
N GLN A 146 31.45 -9.34 19.80
CA GLN A 146 30.44 -8.75 20.68
C GLN A 146 29.04 -9.33 20.47
N GLY A 147 28.81 -10.03 19.34
CA GLY A 147 27.54 -10.65 18.99
C GLY A 147 26.91 -10.14 17.69
N ALA A 148 27.58 -9.28 16.91
CA ALA A 148 27.04 -8.82 15.64
C ALA A 148 26.90 -9.96 14.62
N GLU A 149 25.71 -10.10 14.05
CA GLU A 149 25.37 -11.09 13.03
C GLU A 149 25.40 -10.49 11.61
N VAL A 150 25.20 -9.18 11.50
CA VAL A 150 25.19 -8.40 10.26
C VAL A 150 25.94 -7.08 10.44
N ILE A 151 26.46 -6.52 9.35
CA ILE A 151 27.28 -5.31 9.36
C ILE A 151 26.56 -4.12 8.67
N VAL A 152 26.66 -2.93 9.25
CA VAL A 152 26.26 -1.67 8.64
C VAL A 152 27.47 -0.78 8.45
N ALA A 153 27.69 -0.30 7.24
CA ALA A 153 28.68 0.73 6.94
C ALA A 153 27.98 2.07 6.77
N SER A 154 28.37 3.08 7.55
CA SER A 154 27.77 4.41 7.44
C SER A 154 28.81 5.50 7.62
N GLU A 155 29.03 6.29 6.57
CA GLU A 155 30.00 7.39 6.55
C GLU A 155 29.33 8.74 6.37
N ALA A 156 29.84 9.78 7.05
CA ALA A 156 29.48 11.16 6.73
C ALA A 156 29.73 11.49 5.25
N TYR A 157 28.77 12.13 4.58
CA TYR A 157 28.86 12.53 3.17
C TYR A 157 28.99 11.38 2.14
N SER A 158 28.71 10.12 2.51
CA SER A 158 28.71 9.02 1.54
C SER A 158 27.59 9.07 0.50
N VAL A 159 26.61 9.97 0.68
CA VAL A 159 25.66 10.29 -0.40
C VAL A 159 26.36 10.89 -1.62
N ASP A 160 27.47 11.59 -1.40
CA ASP A 160 28.27 12.22 -2.45
C ASP A 160 29.35 11.25 -2.98
N ASN A 161 29.93 10.43 -2.09
CA ASN A 161 30.92 9.42 -2.44
C ASN A 161 30.79 8.15 -1.57
N PRO A 162 30.17 7.08 -2.06
CA PRO A 162 29.89 5.88 -1.27
C PRO A 162 31.06 4.88 -1.19
N LYS A 163 32.22 5.18 -1.77
CA LYS A 163 33.32 4.22 -1.95
C LYS A 163 33.72 3.48 -0.67
N ASN A 164 33.90 4.20 0.44
CA ASN A 164 34.34 3.57 1.69
C ASN A 164 33.25 2.65 2.28
N GLU A 165 31.97 2.99 2.13
CA GLU A 165 30.88 2.08 2.51
C GLU A 165 30.91 0.82 1.66
N GLN A 166 31.12 0.95 0.35
CA GLN A 166 31.22 -0.18 -0.57
C GLN A 166 32.41 -1.09 -0.24
N ASP A 167 33.58 -0.53 0.06
CA ASP A 167 34.76 -1.29 0.46
C ASP A 167 34.49 -2.12 1.74
N VAL A 168 33.79 -1.55 2.73
CA VAL A 168 33.40 -2.26 3.96
C VAL A 168 32.42 -3.40 3.67
N ILE A 169 31.42 -3.16 2.82
CA ILE A 169 30.43 -4.15 2.42
C ILE A 169 31.10 -5.32 1.69
N GLU A 170 32.01 -5.04 0.75
CA GLU A 170 32.74 -6.07 0.02
C GLU A 170 33.55 -6.96 0.96
N ILE A 171 34.27 -6.38 1.92
CA ILE A 171 35.06 -7.13 2.91
C ILE A 171 34.16 -7.97 3.82
N ALA A 172 33.00 -7.45 4.24
CA ALA A 172 32.04 -8.20 5.04
C ALA A 172 31.45 -9.40 4.25
N ASN A 173 31.07 -9.17 2.99
CA ASN A 173 30.55 -10.22 2.09
C ASN A 173 31.60 -11.32 1.84
N ASN A 174 32.88 -10.96 1.67
CA ASN A 174 33.99 -11.93 1.54
C ASN A 174 34.18 -12.81 2.79
N LYS A 175 33.64 -12.38 3.94
CA LYS A 175 33.60 -13.15 5.20
C LYS A 175 32.26 -13.85 5.42
N SER A 176 31.41 -13.93 4.39
CA SER A 176 30.06 -14.52 4.44
C SER A 176 29.13 -13.84 5.46
N LEU A 177 29.34 -12.55 5.73
CA LEU A 177 28.43 -11.73 6.53
C LEU A 177 27.56 -10.88 5.62
N TYR A 178 26.29 -10.74 5.98
CA TYR A 178 25.44 -9.76 5.33
C TYR A 178 25.88 -8.36 5.75
N ALA A 179 25.90 -7.44 4.78
CA ALA A 179 26.22 -6.05 5.02
C ALA A 179 25.29 -5.09 4.26
N THR A 180 25.12 -3.88 4.80
CA THR A 180 24.33 -2.80 4.18
C THR A 180 25.04 -1.47 4.31
N GLY A 181 25.09 -0.70 3.22
CA GLY A 181 25.55 0.68 3.22
C GLY A 181 24.43 1.67 3.54
N GLY A 182 24.76 2.73 4.28
CA GLY A 182 23.84 3.86 4.48
C GLY A 182 23.33 4.44 3.14
N HIS A 183 24.21 4.57 2.15
CA HIS A 183 23.89 5.11 0.82
C HIS A 183 22.95 4.22 -0.01
N GLU A 184 22.96 2.90 0.20
CA GLU A 184 22.12 1.95 -0.54
C GLU A 184 20.64 2.07 -0.15
N ILE A 185 20.40 2.50 1.09
CA ILE A 185 19.05 2.64 1.66
C ILE A 185 18.46 4.01 1.36
N SER A 186 19.25 5.07 1.50
CA SER A 186 18.83 6.44 1.21
C SER A 186 20.00 7.30 0.73
N GLN A 187 19.75 8.08 -0.32
CA GLN A 187 20.68 9.09 -0.84
C GLN A 187 20.37 10.49 -0.28
N LEU A 188 19.58 10.59 0.80
CA LEU A 188 19.31 11.84 1.49
C LEU A 188 20.36 12.12 2.58
N TYR A 189 20.67 13.41 2.79
CA TYR A 189 21.46 13.85 3.94
C TYR A 189 20.75 13.53 5.27
N GLY A 190 21.49 13.58 6.38
CA GLY A 190 21.00 13.22 7.71
C GLY A 190 21.53 11.86 8.16
N LEU A 191 22.83 11.85 8.51
CA LEU A 191 23.60 10.65 8.82
C LEU A 191 22.95 9.80 9.91
N LYS A 192 22.42 10.42 10.99
CA LYS A 192 21.72 9.70 12.06
C LYS A 192 20.50 8.91 11.56
N THR A 193 19.59 9.56 10.84
CA THR A 193 18.36 8.91 10.33
C THR A 193 18.69 7.83 9.30
N ARG A 194 19.68 8.09 8.44
CA ARG A 194 20.14 7.13 7.44
C ARG A 194 20.79 5.90 8.06
N THR A 195 21.71 6.10 9.02
CA THR A 195 22.34 5.00 9.77
C THR A 195 21.28 4.17 10.48
N ARG A 196 20.33 4.81 11.17
CA ARG A 196 19.23 4.12 11.83
C ARG A 196 18.37 3.31 10.86
N THR A 197 18.06 3.84 9.68
CA THR A 197 17.30 3.12 8.66
C THR A 197 18.09 1.92 8.13
N ALA A 198 19.40 2.08 7.91
CA ALA A 198 20.28 0.99 7.49
C ALA A 198 20.42 -0.12 8.56
N VAL A 199 20.45 0.25 9.84
CA VAL A 199 20.45 -0.69 10.97
C VAL A 199 19.19 -1.54 11.01
N VAL A 200 18.01 -0.91 10.90
CA VAL A 200 16.74 -1.66 10.85
C VAL A 200 16.64 -2.54 9.59
N ASN A 201 17.15 -2.07 8.46
CA ASN A 201 17.21 -2.86 7.24
C ASN A 201 18.11 -4.09 7.40
N ALA A 202 19.35 -3.90 7.87
CA ALA A 202 20.33 -4.96 8.03
C ALA A 202 19.83 -6.04 9.00
N SER A 203 19.16 -5.64 10.10
CA SER A 203 18.65 -6.58 11.10
C SER A 203 17.61 -7.55 10.55
N LEU A 204 16.94 -7.21 9.44
CA LEU A 204 15.95 -8.04 8.79
C LEU A 204 16.53 -9.02 7.74
N ILE A 205 17.75 -8.78 7.24
CA ILE A 205 18.32 -9.55 6.13
C ILE A 205 18.29 -11.06 6.42
N PRO A 206 18.83 -11.58 7.56
CA PRO A 206 18.93 -13.02 7.73
C PRO A 206 17.58 -13.73 7.70
N LYS A 207 16.59 -13.19 8.42
CA LYS A 207 15.23 -13.75 8.50
C LYS A 207 14.51 -13.71 7.16
N MET A 208 14.62 -12.60 6.43
CA MET A 208 13.97 -12.47 5.12
C MET A 208 14.64 -13.35 4.06
N MET A 209 15.96 -13.49 4.13
CA MET A 209 16.73 -14.33 3.18
C MET A 209 16.43 -15.81 3.32
N GLU A 210 16.22 -16.31 4.55
CA GLU A 210 15.80 -17.68 4.78
C GLU A 210 14.51 -17.99 4.00
N THR A 211 13.48 -17.15 4.17
CA THR A 211 12.19 -17.34 3.49
C THR A 211 12.33 -17.19 1.97
N ALA A 212 12.95 -16.09 1.51
CA ALA A 212 13.02 -15.78 0.09
C ALA A 212 13.83 -16.81 -0.71
N ASN A 213 14.97 -17.29 -0.20
CA ASN A 213 15.79 -18.29 -0.89
C ASN A 213 15.08 -19.65 -0.99
N MET A 214 14.38 -20.07 0.07
CA MET A 214 13.63 -21.33 0.04
C MET A 214 12.47 -21.26 -0.95
N THR A 215 11.73 -20.15 -0.97
CA THR A 215 10.65 -19.95 -1.94
C THR A 215 11.18 -19.85 -3.38
N GLU A 216 12.29 -19.15 -3.61
CA GLU A 216 12.93 -19.07 -4.93
C GLU A 216 13.34 -20.45 -5.43
N LYS A 217 13.90 -21.29 -4.56
CA LYS A 217 14.25 -22.68 -4.88
C LYS A 217 13.00 -23.51 -5.21
N ALA A 218 11.90 -23.29 -4.52
CA ALA A 218 10.64 -23.97 -4.79
C ALA A 218 10.07 -23.64 -6.17
N VAL A 219 10.05 -22.36 -6.54
CA VAL A 219 9.63 -21.90 -7.87
C VAL A 219 10.48 -22.55 -8.97
N LYS A 220 11.81 -22.61 -8.76
CA LYS A 220 12.73 -23.30 -9.69
C LYS A 220 12.46 -24.81 -9.75
N ASN A 221 12.21 -25.47 -8.63
CA ASN A 221 11.90 -26.90 -8.57
C ASN A 221 10.56 -27.24 -9.23
N ALA A 222 9.58 -26.35 -9.14
CA ALA A 222 8.30 -26.45 -9.85
C ALA A 222 8.41 -26.20 -11.36
N GLN A 223 9.62 -25.94 -11.87
CA GLN A 223 9.92 -25.65 -13.28
C GLN A 223 9.23 -24.41 -13.84
N ILE A 224 8.82 -23.48 -12.96
CA ILE A 224 8.28 -22.18 -13.37
C ILE A 224 9.44 -21.32 -13.89
N LYS A 225 9.29 -20.78 -15.11
CA LYS A 225 10.33 -19.96 -15.76
C LYS A 225 10.37 -18.50 -15.29
N SER A 226 9.23 -17.97 -14.84
CA SER A 226 9.15 -16.60 -14.34
C SER A 226 9.92 -16.45 -13.02
N GLN A 227 10.60 -15.32 -12.84
CA GLN A 227 11.27 -14.99 -11.59
C GLN A 227 10.25 -14.79 -10.46
N LEU A 228 10.59 -15.23 -9.24
CA LEU A 228 9.81 -14.93 -8.05
C LEU A 228 9.94 -13.46 -7.69
N MET A 229 8.80 -12.79 -7.57
CA MET A 229 8.69 -11.41 -7.12
C MET A 229 8.19 -11.34 -5.66
N ILE A 230 8.54 -10.27 -4.96
CA ILE A 230 8.22 -10.05 -3.55
C ILE A 230 7.46 -8.73 -3.42
N MET A 231 6.31 -8.76 -2.76
CA MET A 231 5.50 -7.56 -2.51
C MET A 231 6.23 -6.57 -1.59
N ARG A 232 6.19 -5.31 -1.97
CA ARG A 232 6.75 -4.17 -1.26
C ARG A 232 5.69 -3.46 -0.43
N CYS A 233 6.15 -2.62 0.48
CA CYS A 233 5.36 -1.79 1.38
C CYS A 233 4.63 -0.62 0.70
N ASP A 234 4.91 -0.37 -0.59
CA ASP A 234 4.36 0.74 -1.39
C ASP A 234 3.46 0.27 -2.54
N GLY A 235 3.02 -0.99 -2.49
CA GLY A 235 2.06 -1.60 -3.43
C GLY A 235 2.67 -2.11 -4.74
N GLY A 236 4.01 -2.03 -4.88
CA GLY A 236 4.74 -2.65 -5.98
C GLY A 236 5.37 -4.00 -5.59
N VAL A 237 6.10 -4.59 -6.53
CA VAL A 237 6.93 -5.77 -6.27
C VAL A 237 8.41 -5.52 -6.61
N MET A 238 9.29 -6.33 -6.03
CA MET A 238 10.73 -6.35 -6.33
C MET A 238 11.23 -7.79 -6.47
N SER A 239 12.39 -7.96 -7.09
CA SER A 239 13.05 -9.26 -7.19
C SER A 239 13.61 -9.72 -5.84
N VAL A 240 13.91 -11.01 -5.73
CA VAL A 240 14.62 -11.57 -4.57
C VAL A 240 15.98 -10.88 -4.36
N ASP A 241 16.70 -10.54 -5.44
CA ASP A 241 17.98 -9.83 -5.37
C ASP A 241 17.88 -8.47 -4.68
N GLU A 242 16.80 -7.73 -4.96
CA GLU A 242 16.57 -6.45 -4.31
C GLU A 242 16.14 -6.60 -2.85
N VAL A 243 15.45 -7.69 -2.49
CA VAL A 243 15.18 -8.04 -1.08
C VAL A 243 16.46 -8.30 -0.31
N ARG A 244 17.52 -8.84 -0.93
CA ARG A 244 18.81 -9.06 -0.26
C ARG A 244 19.43 -7.75 0.23
N LYS A 245 19.24 -6.68 -0.53
CA LYS A 245 19.77 -5.33 -0.23
C LYS A 245 18.84 -4.55 0.69
N ARG A 246 17.53 -4.59 0.42
CA ARG A 246 16.53 -3.70 1.02
C ARG A 246 15.31 -4.47 1.59
N PRO A 247 15.50 -5.47 2.48
CA PRO A 247 14.38 -6.25 3.03
C PRO A 247 13.39 -5.38 3.82
N ILE A 248 13.81 -4.21 4.30
CA ILE A 248 12.92 -3.27 5.00
C ILE A 248 11.70 -2.85 4.15
N LEU A 249 11.82 -2.92 2.82
CA LEU A 249 10.72 -2.64 1.88
C LEU A 249 9.61 -3.69 1.91
N THR A 250 9.76 -4.84 2.57
CA THR A 250 8.68 -5.85 2.70
C THR A 250 7.79 -5.62 3.93
N MET A 251 8.09 -4.60 4.74
CA MET A 251 7.29 -4.23 5.90
C MET A 251 5.86 -3.83 5.47
N LEU A 252 4.81 -4.34 6.12
CA LEU A 252 3.41 -4.08 5.74
C LEU A 252 3.04 -4.56 4.31
N SER A 253 3.78 -5.48 3.71
CA SER A 253 3.54 -5.93 2.32
C SER A 253 2.13 -6.51 2.10
N GLY A 254 1.54 -7.20 3.07
CA GLY A 254 0.17 -7.72 2.96
C GLY A 254 -0.89 -6.61 2.82
N LEU A 255 -0.76 -5.54 3.60
CA LEU A 255 -1.64 -4.37 3.47
C LEU A 255 -1.44 -3.66 2.14
N ALA A 256 -0.18 -3.57 1.70
CA ALA A 256 0.15 -3.02 0.40
C ALA A 256 -0.45 -3.80 -0.75
N ALA A 257 -0.50 -5.13 -0.60
CA ALA A 257 -1.19 -6.00 -1.52
C ALA A 257 -2.70 -5.70 -1.55
N GLY A 258 -3.36 -5.58 -0.40
CA GLY A 258 -4.80 -5.27 -0.34
C GLY A 258 -5.14 -3.96 -1.06
N VAL A 259 -4.33 -2.92 -0.84
CA VAL A 259 -4.52 -1.63 -1.52
C VAL A 259 -4.21 -1.72 -3.02
N ALA A 260 -3.19 -2.48 -3.43
CA ALA A 260 -2.93 -2.77 -4.84
C ALA A 260 -4.11 -3.52 -5.49
N GLY A 261 -4.72 -4.46 -4.79
CA GLY A 261 -5.96 -5.13 -5.21
C GLY A 261 -7.11 -4.14 -5.40
N ALA A 262 -7.33 -3.24 -4.45
CA ALA A 262 -8.36 -2.20 -4.59
C ALA A 262 -8.07 -1.23 -5.76
N LEU A 263 -6.82 -0.89 -6.01
CA LEU A 263 -6.45 -0.02 -7.13
C LEU A 263 -6.64 -0.73 -8.48
N MET A 264 -6.18 -1.98 -8.60
CA MET A 264 -6.01 -2.66 -9.89
C MET A 264 -7.18 -3.57 -10.25
N TYR A 265 -7.73 -4.30 -9.28
CA TYR A 265 -8.85 -5.22 -9.47
C TYR A 265 -10.19 -4.50 -9.32
N GLU A 266 -10.35 -3.72 -8.24
CA GLU A 266 -11.56 -2.91 -8.02
C GLU A 266 -11.59 -1.62 -8.86
N LYS A 267 -10.49 -1.31 -9.56
CA LYS A 267 -10.37 -0.20 -10.50
C LYS A 267 -10.68 1.17 -9.85
N ILE A 268 -10.29 1.33 -8.58
CA ILE A 268 -10.57 2.52 -7.77
C ILE A 268 -9.50 3.59 -8.00
N SER A 269 -9.91 4.76 -8.51
CA SER A 269 -9.02 5.93 -8.67
C SER A 269 -8.90 6.76 -7.39
N ASP A 270 -10.01 7.00 -6.69
CA ASP A 270 -10.06 7.84 -5.49
C ASP A 270 -10.95 7.17 -4.45
N GLY A 271 -10.37 6.83 -3.32
CA GLY A 271 -11.07 6.07 -2.29
C GLY A 271 -10.25 5.87 -1.02
N ILE A 272 -10.93 5.34 -0.01
CA ILE A 272 -10.30 4.92 1.24
C ILE A 272 -10.53 3.42 1.36
N PHE A 273 -9.44 2.68 1.43
CA PHE A 273 -9.44 1.24 1.55
C PHE A 273 -9.37 0.85 3.03
N PHE A 274 -10.21 -0.11 3.43
CA PHE A 274 -10.30 -0.66 4.77
C PHE A 274 -10.02 -2.16 4.71
N GLU A 275 -8.84 -2.59 5.14
CA GLU A 275 -8.59 -4.02 5.35
C GLU A 275 -9.15 -4.38 6.74
N VAL A 276 -10.35 -4.96 6.77
CA VAL A 276 -11.05 -5.24 8.04
C VAL A 276 -10.87 -6.71 8.41
N GLY A 277 -10.12 -6.95 9.48
CA GLY A 277 -9.91 -8.29 10.04
C GLY A 277 -10.89 -8.64 11.17
N GLY A 278 -10.50 -9.58 12.02
CA GLY A 278 -11.23 -9.93 13.25
C GLY A 278 -10.86 -9.06 14.47
N THR A 279 -9.67 -8.45 14.48
CA THR A 279 -9.14 -7.73 15.65
C THR A 279 -8.91 -6.24 15.39
N SER A 280 -8.45 -5.90 14.18
CA SER A 280 -8.14 -4.54 13.77
C SER A 280 -8.64 -4.23 12.36
N VAL A 281 -8.70 -2.94 12.07
CA VAL A 281 -8.88 -2.40 10.73
C VAL A 281 -7.66 -1.56 10.37
N ASP A 282 -7.15 -1.76 9.16
CA ASP A 282 -6.08 -0.96 8.58
C ASP A 282 -6.66 -0.08 7.47
N ILE A 283 -6.42 1.23 7.56
CA ILE A 283 -7.06 2.23 6.69
C ILE A 283 -5.98 2.89 5.83
N SER A 284 -6.19 2.93 4.51
CA SER A 284 -5.27 3.50 3.53
C SER A 284 -5.99 4.36 2.50
N VAL A 285 -5.27 5.28 1.85
CA VAL A 285 -5.84 6.21 0.87
C VAL A 285 -5.32 5.93 -0.54
N ILE A 286 -6.25 5.94 -1.50
CA ILE A 286 -5.98 5.96 -2.94
C ILE A 286 -6.45 7.32 -3.47
N LYS A 287 -5.58 8.03 -4.18
CA LYS A 287 -5.86 9.34 -4.79
C LYS A 287 -5.27 9.39 -6.19
N ASP A 288 -6.04 9.89 -7.16
CA ASP A 288 -5.60 10.05 -8.54
C ASP A 288 -4.97 8.77 -9.14
N GLY A 289 -5.54 7.61 -8.80
CA GLY A 289 -5.05 6.30 -9.24
C GLY A 289 -3.71 5.88 -8.63
N LYS A 290 -3.29 6.53 -7.54
CA LYS A 290 -2.02 6.28 -6.84
C LYS A 290 -2.28 6.00 -5.38
N VAL A 291 -1.43 5.17 -4.80
CA VAL A 291 -1.48 4.90 -3.38
C VAL A 291 -0.69 5.94 -2.59
N MET A 292 -1.25 6.43 -1.50
CA MET A 292 -0.60 7.46 -0.68
C MET A 292 0.45 6.86 0.25
N ILE A 293 1.65 7.43 0.21
CA ILE A 293 2.84 6.95 0.93
C ILE A 293 3.49 8.05 1.79
N LYS A 294 3.98 7.67 2.97
CA LYS A 294 4.67 8.52 3.95
C LYS A 294 5.92 7.84 4.52
N ASN A 295 6.75 8.62 5.20
CA ASN A 295 7.88 8.07 5.93
C ASN A 295 7.39 7.17 7.07
N ALA A 296 7.80 5.92 7.02
CA ALA A 296 7.48 4.93 8.02
C ALA A 296 8.23 5.20 9.33
N GLN A 297 7.65 4.72 10.42
CA GLN A 297 8.24 4.75 11.74
C GLN A 297 8.43 3.33 12.27
N VAL A 298 9.54 3.11 12.96
CA VAL A 298 9.83 1.84 13.66
C VAL A 298 10.14 2.19 15.11
N GLY A 299 9.38 1.63 16.06
CA GLY A 299 9.54 1.93 17.48
C GLY A 299 9.37 3.42 17.85
N GLY A 300 8.51 4.15 17.12
CA GLY A 300 8.34 5.59 17.31
C GLY A 300 9.48 6.45 16.73
N HIS A 301 10.41 5.85 15.99
CA HIS A 301 11.51 6.56 15.34
C HIS A 301 11.27 6.71 13.84
N LYS A 302 11.42 7.94 13.32
CA LYS A 302 11.34 8.22 11.89
C LYS A 302 12.46 7.53 11.12
N THR A 303 12.12 6.98 9.96
CA THR A 303 13.05 6.36 9.02
C THR A 303 12.97 7.06 7.66
N TYR A 304 13.92 6.78 6.76
CA TYR A 304 13.83 7.18 5.35
C TYR A 304 13.07 6.18 4.47
N LEU A 305 12.52 5.13 5.06
CA LEU A 305 11.64 4.23 4.34
C LEU A 305 10.30 4.93 4.07
N ARG A 306 9.93 5.09 2.80
CA ARG A 306 8.55 5.43 2.43
C ARG A 306 7.73 4.16 2.35
N SER A 307 6.60 4.14 3.04
CA SER A 307 5.64 3.06 3.06
C SER A 307 4.24 3.63 2.89
N LEU A 308 3.26 2.78 2.66
CA LEU A 308 1.86 3.16 2.71
C LEU A 308 1.51 3.89 4.00
N ASP A 309 0.71 4.95 3.86
CA ASP A 309 0.11 5.61 5.01
C ASP A 309 -1.06 4.77 5.52
N VAL A 310 -0.73 3.83 6.40
CA VAL A 310 -1.68 2.97 7.08
C VAL A 310 -2.00 3.56 8.45
N ARG A 311 -3.29 3.69 8.76
CA ARG A 311 -3.77 3.98 10.11
C ARG A 311 -4.55 2.80 10.66
N THR A 312 -4.01 2.17 11.70
CA THR A 312 -4.59 0.99 12.34
C THR A 312 -5.46 1.35 13.53
N LEU A 313 -6.66 0.75 13.63
CA LEU A 313 -7.51 0.84 14.82
C LEU A 313 -7.90 -0.56 15.31
N ALA A 314 -8.00 -0.72 16.62
CA ALA A 314 -8.47 -1.94 17.28
C ALA A 314 -10.01 -2.03 17.31
N VAL A 315 -10.63 -1.86 16.14
CA VAL A 315 -12.09 -1.94 15.91
C VAL A 315 -12.32 -2.72 14.62
N ALA A 316 -12.88 -3.91 14.71
CA ALA A 316 -13.04 -4.84 13.60
C ALA A 316 -14.16 -5.86 13.89
N GLY A 317 -14.33 -6.87 13.04
CA GLY A 317 -15.45 -7.82 13.13
C GLY A 317 -15.61 -8.47 14.51
N GLY A 318 -14.51 -8.89 15.12
CA GLY A 318 -14.52 -9.55 16.44
C GLY A 318 -14.40 -8.65 17.63
N SER A 319 -14.44 -7.32 17.46
CA SER A 319 -14.34 -6.40 18.59
C SER A 319 -15.46 -6.65 19.59
N MET A 320 -15.06 -6.91 20.82
CA MET A 320 -15.98 -7.24 21.92
C MET A 320 -16.65 -5.97 22.46
N ILE A 321 -17.85 -6.14 23.00
CA ILE A 321 -18.65 -5.04 23.54
C ILE A 321 -18.37 -4.88 25.03
N LYS A 322 -18.09 -3.66 25.47
CA LYS A 322 -18.00 -3.31 26.89
C LYS A 322 -19.30 -2.73 27.40
N ILE A 323 -19.68 -3.14 28.60
CA ILE A 323 -20.86 -2.62 29.28
C ILE A 323 -20.47 -2.14 30.67
N GLU A 324 -20.83 -0.91 30.98
CA GLU A 324 -20.65 -0.31 32.29
C GLU A 324 -21.92 0.42 32.69
N ASN A 325 -22.34 0.30 33.95
CA ASN A 325 -23.54 0.96 34.47
C ASN A 325 -24.79 0.71 33.60
N ASN A 326 -24.99 -0.54 33.15
CA ASN A 326 -26.06 -0.96 32.24
C ASN A 326 -26.14 -0.16 30.93
N LYS A 327 -25.00 0.31 30.41
CA LYS A 327 -24.88 0.98 29.12
C LYS A 327 -23.70 0.43 28.35
N ILE A 328 -23.83 0.37 27.03
CA ILE A 328 -22.70 0.08 26.16
C ILE A 328 -21.71 1.24 26.27
N SER A 329 -20.55 0.98 26.86
CA SER A 329 -19.55 2.01 27.14
C SER A 329 -18.51 2.10 26.03
N ASP A 330 -18.18 0.97 25.40
CA ASP A 330 -17.20 0.93 24.33
C ASP A 330 -17.30 -0.31 23.44
N VAL A 331 -16.64 -0.27 22.28
CA VAL A 331 -16.42 -1.42 21.38
C VAL A 331 -14.93 -1.59 21.14
N GLY A 332 -14.41 -2.78 21.46
CA GLY A 332 -12.98 -3.05 21.53
C GLY A 332 -12.32 -2.50 22.81
N PRO A 333 -10.97 -2.39 22.86
CA PRO A 333 -10.01 -2.80 21.84
C PRO A 333 -9.75 -4.32 21.81
N ARG A 334 -10.34 -5.10 22.73
CA ARG A 334 -10.21 -6.56 22.72
C ARG A 334 -11.15 -7.17 21.70
N SER A 335 -10.72 -8.31 21.15
CA SER A 335 -11.49 -9.11 20.22
C SER A 335 -11.80 -10.48 20.81
N ALA A 336 -12.85 -11.13 20.31
CA ALA A 336 -13.28 -12.46 20.72
C ALA A 336 -12.14 -13.50 20.56
N HIS A 337 -11.32 -13.36 19.51
CA HIS A 337 -10.12 -14.17 19.30
C HIS A 337 -9.11 -14.04 20.45
N ILE A 338 -8.87 -12.82 20.95
CA ILE A 338 -7.96 -12.60 22.10
C ILE A 338 -8.54 -13.21 23.38
N ALA A 339 -9.86 -13.21 23.53
CA ALA A 339 -10.54 -13.81 24.68
C ALA A 339 -10.64 -15.34 24.62
N GLY A 340 -10.35 -15.95 23.46
CA GLY A 340 -10.55 -17.39 23.24
C GLY A 340 -12.01 -17.81 23.21
N VAL A 341 -12.91 -16.92 22.77
CA VAL A 341 -14.36 -17.15 22.70
C VAL A 341 -14.83 -16.97 21.26
N ASP A 342 -15.78 -17.80 20.82
CA ASP A 342 -16.37 -17.73 19.49
C ASP A 342 -17.38 -16.58 19.36
N TYR A 343 -17.77 -16.26 18.13
CA TYR A 343 -18.69 -15.17 17.82
C TYR A 343 -20.12 -15.69 17.92
N GLU A 344 -21.01 -14.90 18.52
CA GLU A 344 -22.42 -15.23 18.65
C GLU A 344 -23.11 -15.40 17.28
N CYS A 345 -22.75 -14.58 16.30
CA CYS A 345 -23.40 -14.59 15.00
C CYS A 345 -22.98 -15.76 14.11
N PHE A 346 -21.87 -16.45 14.40
CA PHE A 346 -21.42 -17.61 13.63
C PHE A 346 -21.73 -18.95 14.30
N ALA A 347 -22.32 -18.93 15.50
CA ALA A 347 -22.71 -20.14 16.21
C ALA A 347 -23.88 -20.85 15.52
N ASP A 348 -23.91 -22.18 15.60
CA ASP A 348 -25.12 -22.94 15.24
C ASP A 348 -26.28 -22.58 16.19
N PRO A 349 -27.52 -22.42 15.70
CA PRO A 349 -28.66 -22.04 16.54
C PRO A 349 -28.96 -22.98 17.71
N GLU A 350 -28.60 -24.26 17.56
CA GLU A 350 -28.73 -25.29 18.59
C GLU A 350 -27.74 -25.09 19.75
N ASN A 351 -26.66 -24.35 19.53
CA ASN A 351 -25.66 -24.07 20.56
C ASN A 351 -26.07 -22.92 21.47
N ILE A 352 -26.98 -22.04 21.03
CA ILE A 352 -27.49 -20.91 21.81
C ILE A 352 -28.76 -21.31 22.56
N GLN A 353 -28.57 -22.03 23.68
CA GLN A 353 -29.64 -22.54 24.54
C GLN A 353 -29.73 -21.73 25.84
N GLU A 354 -30.91 -21.17 26.12
CA GLU A 354 -31.18 -20.33 27.30
C GLU A 354 -30.06 -19.32 27.62
N PRO A 355 -29.61 -18.52 26.64
CA PRO A 355 -28.46 -17.64 26.80
C PRO A 355 -28.67 -16.63 27.92
N LYS A 356 -27.63 -16.43 28.74
CA LYS A 356 -27.58 -15.40 29.79
C LYS A 356 -26.35 -14.54 29.61
N ILE A 357 -26.47 -13.26 29.89
CA ILE A 357 -25.34 -12.35 29.83
C ILE A 357 -24.33 -12.66 30.94
N LYS A 358 -23.04 -12.66 30.59
CA LYS A 358 -21.91 -12.84 31.49
C LYS A 358 -20.82 -11.83 31.13
N PHE A 359 -20.05 -11.43 32.13
CA PHE A 359 -18.94 -10.49 31.96
C PHE A 359 -17.61 -11.16 32.23
N ILE A 360 -16.64 -10.96 31.33
CA ILE A 360 -15.30 -11.52 31.42
C ILE A 360 -14.21 -10.45 31.33
N SER A 361 -13.01 -10.84 31.72
CA SER A 361 -11.76 -10.14 31.45
C SER A 361 -11.02 -10.93 30.37
N PRO A 362 -10.93 -10.43 29.11
CA PRO A 362 -10.24 -11.14 28.03
C PRO A 362 -8.78 -11.47 28.33
N ARG A 363 -8.12 -10.64 29.15
CA ARG A 363 -6.80 -10.89 29.76
C ARG A 363 -6.86 -10.56 31.25
N GLU A 364 -5.92 -11.08 32.03
CA GLU A 364 -5.86 -10.85 33.49
C GLU A 364 -5.84 -9.37 33.88
N SER A 365 -5.21 -8.52 33.07
CA SER A 365 -5.13 -7.07 33.32
C SER A 365 -6.33 -6.27 32.80
N ASP A 366 -7.26 -6.91 32.08
CA ASP A 366 -8.43 -6.24 31.52
C ASP A 366 -9.57 -6.15 32.56
N PRO A 367 -10.37 -5.07 32.53
CA PRO A 367 -11.56 -4.96 33.37
C PRO A 367 -12.58 -6.04 33.03
N LYS A 368 -13.32 -6.53 34.03
CA LYS A 368 -14.36 -7.55 33.89
C LYS A 368 -15.69 -6.95 33.43
N ASN A 369 -15.68 -6.29 32.27
CA ASN A 369 -16.82 -5.57 31.72
C ASN A 369 -17.10 -5.91 30.25
N TYR A 370 -16.43 -6.93 29.69
CA TYR A 370 -16.68 -7.40 28.33
C TYR A 370 -17.83 -8.39 28.34
N ALA A 371 -18.86 -8.11 27.55
CA ALA A 371 -20.09 -8.89 27.51
C ALA A 371 -19.95 -10.12 26.61
N ILE A 372 -20.36 -11.27 27.14
CA ILE A 372 -20.54 -12.53 26.42
C ILE A 372 -21.91 -13.11 26.78
N ILE A 373 -22.33 -14.15 26.08
CA ILE A 373 -23.40 -15.06 26.50
C ILE A 373 -22.82 -16.37 27.00
N GLU A 374 -23.42 -16.89 28.07
CA GLU A 374 -23.23 -18.25 28.58
C GLU A 374 -24.55 -19.01 28.37
N CYS A 375 -24.45 -20.17 27.72
CA CYS A 375 -25.60 -21.01 27.40
C CYS A 375 -25.72 -22.16 28.41
N SER A 376 -26.93 -22.72 28.58
CA SER A 376 -27.19 -23.79 29.55
C SER A 376 -26.42 -25.10 29.25
N ASN A 377 -25.99 -25.28 28.00
CA ASN A 377 -25.12 -26.38 27.55
C ASN A 377 -23.61 -26.14 27.85
N GLY A 378 -23.26 -25.06 28.55
CA GLY A 378 -21.89 -24.69 28.92
C GLY A 378 -21.07 -24.01 27.83
N LYS A 379 -21.66 -23.75 26.65
CA LYS A 379 -20.99 -22.99 25.58
C LYS A 379 -21.06 -21.49 25.82
N GLU A 380 -19.99 -20.80 25.43
CA GLU A 380 -19.86 -19.35 25.58
C GLU A 380 -19.62 -18.69 24.23
N PHE A 381 -20.23 -17.53 24.00
CA PHE A 381 -20.05 -16.75 22.77
C PHE A 381 -19.93 -15.27 23.09
N SER A 382 -19.02 -14.56 22.44
CA SER A 382 -18.88 -13.12 22.60
C SER A 382 -19.95 -12.39 21.82
N TYR A 383 -20.46 -11.28 22.37
CA TYR A 383 -21.08 -10.27 21.51
C TYR A 383 -20.00 -9.56 20.70
N THR A 384 -20.24 -9.35 19.42
CA THR A 384 -19.24 -8.80 18.50
C THR A 384 -19.80 -7.70 17.61
N LEU A 385 -18.90 -6.89 17.05
CA LEU A 385 -19.27 -5.90 16.04
C LEU A 385 -19.87 -6.56 14.78
N ALA A 386 -19.38 -7.75 14.41
CA ALA A 386 -19.95 -8.56 13.34
C ALA A 386 -21.41 -8.95 13.62
N GLY A 387 -21.75 -9.32 14.86
CA GLY A 387 -23.14 -9.59 15.26
C GLY A 387 -24.02 -8.36 15.16
N ALA A 388 -23.55 -7.20 15.63
CA ALA A 388 -24.29 -5.93 15.53
C ALA A 388 -24.59 -5.58 14.06
N SER A 389 -23.58 -5.69 13.20
CA SER A 389 -23.66 -5.37 11.78
C SER A 389 -24.59 -6.32 11.02
N ASN A 390 -24.52 -7.61 11.31
CA ASN A 390 -25.43 -8.62 10.75
C ASN A 390 -26.88 -8.37 11.19
N LEU A 391 -27.12 -8.00 12.45
CA LEU A 391 -28.47 -7.76 12.96
C LEU A 391 -29.13 -6.54 12.30
N LEU A 392 -28.35 -5.50 12.00
CA LEU A 392 -28.82 -4.29 11.32
C LEU A 392 -28.88 -4.42 9.79
N GLY A 393 -28.45 -5.56 9.23
CA GLY A 393 -28.52 -5.82 7.80
C GLY A 393 -27.43 -5.14 6.95
N TYR A 394 -26.34 -4.68 7.56
CA TYR A 394 -25.21 -4.11 6.81
C TYR A 394 -24.37 -5.16 6.09
N VAL A 395 -24.40 -6.42 6.54
CA VAL A 395 -23.68 -7.53 5.89
C VAL A 395 -24.58 -8.19 4.83
N PRO A 396 -24.24 -8.09 3.53
CA PRO A 396 -25.05 -8.63 2.44
C PRO A 396 -25.23 -10.15 2.50
N GLU A 397 -26.25 -10.65 1.80
CA GLU A 397 -26.41 -12.10 1.59
C GLU A 397 -25.26 -12.65 0.73
N GLY A 398 -24.73 -13.82 1.10
CA GLY A 398 -23.58 -14.44 0.43
C GLY A 398 -22.21 -13.87 0.78
N ASP A 399 -22.14 -12.80 1.60
CA ASP A 399 -20.87 -12.25 2.08
C ASP A 399 -20.18 -13.22 3.06
N TYR A 400 -18.84 -13.20 3.10
CA TYR A 400 -18.04 -14.04 3.99
C TYR A 400 -18.35 -13.80 5.48
N ALA A 401 -18.68 -12.56 5.87
CA ALA A 401 -19.01 -12.20 7.24
C ALA A 401 -20.48 -12.45 7.61
N ARG A 402 -21.27 -13.05 6.71
CA ARG A 402 -22.70 -13.29 6.94
C ARG A 402 -22.89 -14.34 8.04
N GLY A 403 -23.50 -13.92 9.14
CA GLY A 403 -23.81 -14.77 10.27
C GLY A 403 -25.15 -15.49 10.16
N ASN A 404 -25.37 -16.44 11.06
CA ASN A 404 -26.66 -17.08 11.28
C ASN A 404 -27.64 -16.10 11.96
N ALA A 405 -28.72 -15.76 11.27
CA ALA A 405 -29.70 -14.79 11.75
C ALA A 405 -30.45 -15.24 13.02
N GLU A 406 -30.72 -16.54 13.18
CA GLU A 406 -31.41 -17.07 14.36
C GLU A 406 -30.53 -16.99 15.60
N SER A 407 -29.28 -17.47 15.49
CA SER A 407 -28.29 -17.39 16.56
C SER A 407 -28.06 -15.95 17.00
N ASN A 408 -27.85 -15.06 16.02
CA ASN A 408 -27.60 -13.65 16.28
C ASN A 408 -28.80 -13.00 16.99
N LYS A 409 -30.03 -13.26 16.54
CA LYS A 409 -31.24 -12.71 17.17
C LYS A 409 -31.43 -13.23 18.60
N LYS A 410 -31.22 -14.53 18.86
CA LYS A 410 -31.31 -15.11 20.21
C LYS A 410 -30.33 -14.45 21.18
N ALA A 411 -29.07 -14.29 20.75
CA ALA A 411 -28.05 -13.63 21.56
C ALA A 411 -28.41 -12.17 21.85
N TRP A 412 -28.68 -11.38 20.80
CA TRP A 412 -28.90 -9.94 20.93
C TRP A 412 -30.20 -9.57 21.65
N GLN A 413 -31.22 -10.45 21.65
CA GLN A 413 -32.40 -10.25 22.49
C GLN A 413 -32.04 -10.19 23.97
N VAL A 414 -31.15 -11.08 24.45
CA VAL A 414 -30.70 -11.08 25.85
C VAL A 414 -29.98 -9.79 26.21
N LEU A 415 -29.17 -9.26 25.28
CA LEU A 415 -28.49 -7.98 25.48
C LEU A 415 -29.49 -6.82 25.55
N GLY A 416 -30.46 -6.78 24.63
CA GLY A 416 -31.54 -5.79 24.64
C GLY A 416 -32.32 -5.82 25.95
N ASP A 417 -32.75 -7.00 26.38
CA ASP A 417 -33.48 -7.20 27.64
C ASP A 417 -32.66 -6.73 28.85
N TYR A 418 -31.35 -7.04 28.89
CA TYR A 418 -30.45 -6.59 29.96
C TYR A 418 -30.30 -5.06 30.01
N LEU A 419 -30.24 -4.41 28.85
CA LEU A 419 -30.10 -2.97 28.70
C LEU A 419 -31.45 -2.21 28.75
N ASN A 420 -32.57 -2.94 28.80
CA ASN A 420 -33.94 -2.41 28.72
C ASN A 420 -34.19 -1.59 27.44
N ILE A 421 -33.69 -2.09 26.30
CA ILE A 421 -33.88 -1.56 24.94
C ILE A 421 -34.09 -2.71 23.95
N SER A 422 -34.42 -2.44 22.69
CA SER A 422 -34.49 -3.53 21.70
C SER A 422 -33.10 -4.03 21.30
N ALA A 423 -33.04 -5.25 20.78
CA ALA A 423 -31.81 -5.84 20.25
C ALA A 423 -31.20 -4.97 19.14
N GLU A 424 -32.03 -4.43 18.25
CA GLU A 424 -31.63 -3.55 17.15
C GLU A 424 -31.09 -2.20 17.66
N GLU A 425 -31.69 -1.63 18.70
CA GLU A 425 -31.19 -0.38 19.29
C GLU A 425 -29.84 -0.61 20.00
N ALA A 426 -29.66 -1.73 20.69
CA ALA A 426 -28.36 -2.11 21.24
C ALA A 426 -27.30 -2.26 20.14
N ALA A 427 -27.63 -2.95 19.04
CA ALA A 427 -26.72 -3.11 17.90
C ALA A 427 -26.39 -1.78 17.25
N LYS A 428 -27.37 -0.86 17.14
CA LYS A 428 -27.17 0.47 16.59
C LYS A 428 -26.19 1.28 17.45
N GLN A 429 -26.33 1.26 18.78
CA GLN A 429 -25.39 1.95 19.68
C GLN A 429 -23.96 1.40 19.54
N VAL A 430 -23.81 0.08 19.42
CA VAL A 430 -22.52 -0.60 19.19
C VAL A 430 -21.90 -0.13 17.87
N MET A 431 -22.68 -0.17 16.78
CA MET A 431 -22.23 0.32 15.48
C MET A 431 -21.88 1.81 15.52
N ASP A 432 -22.67 2.64 16.20
CA ASP A 432 -22.44 4.07 16.30
C ASP A 432 -21.11 4.39 17.00
N ILE A 433 -20.78 3.69 18.08
CA ILE A 433 -19.50 3.83 18.79
C ILE A 433 -18.33 3.43 17.87
N ALA A 434 -18.41 2.27 17.23
CA ALA A 434 -17.37 1.79 16.32
C ALA A 434 -17.16 2.74 15.13
N VAL A 435 -18.24 3.12 14.46
CA VAL A 435 -18.23 4.04 13.31
C VAL A 435 -17.69 5.40 13.71
N ASN A 436 -18.05 5.96 14.86
CA ASN A 436 -17.52 7.26 15.31
C ASN A 436 -15.99 7.25 15.48
N LYS A 437 -15.44 6.16 16.03
CA LYS A 437 -13.99 6.01 16.19
C LYS A 437 -13.28 6.01 14.84
N VAL A 438 -13.77 5.19 13.90
CA VAL A 438 -13.16 5.04 12.59
C VAL A 438 -13.38 6.28 11.71
N MET A 439 -14.56 6.90 11.77
CA MET A 439 -14.90 8.11 11.01
C MET A 439 -14.01 9.30 11.36
N LYS A 440 -13.51 9.41 12.60
CA LYS A 440 -12.52 10.42 12.96
C LYS A 440 -11.26 10.30 12.09
N VAL A 441 -10.76 9.07 11.94
CA VAL A 441 -9.55 8.77 11.15
C VAL A 441 -9.81 9.00 9.66
N VAL A 442 -10.98 8.60 9.18
CA VAL A 442 -11.42 8.89 7.79
C VAL A 442 -11.41 10.39 7.52
N ASN A 443 -12.03 11.20 8.38
CA ASN A 443 -12.08 12.65 8.19
C ASN A 443 -10.68 13.29 8.21
N GLU A 444 -9.82 12.88 9.13
CA GLU A 444 -8.43 13.35 9.17
C GLU A 444 -7.66 13.02 7.88
N MET A 445 -7.85 11.81 7.31
CA MET A 445 -7.23 11.42 6.04
C MET A 445 -7.79 12.20 4.85
N VAL A 446 -9.12 12.43 4.83
CA VAL A 446 -9.78 13.23 3.79
C VAL A 446 -9.22 14.64 3.74
N GLU A 447 -9.05 15.27 4.91
CA GLU A 447 -8.50 16.61 5.02
C GLU A 447 -7.02 16.64 4.65
N GLU A 448 -6.21 15.72 5.21
CA GLU A 448 -4.77 15.67 4.96
C GLU A 448 -4.41 15.47 3.49
N TYR A 449 -5.15 14.62 2.79
CA TYR A 449 -4.91 14.32 1.37
C TYR A 449 -5.76 15.15 0.42
N GLU A 450 -6.52 16.13 0.92
CA GLU A 450 -7.39 16.99 0.11
C GLU A 450 -8.31 16.18 -0.82
N LEU A 451 -8.92 15.12 -0.29
CA LEU A 451 -9.84 14.27 -1.06
C LEU A 451 -11.19 14.98 -1.24
N ASP A 452 -11.73 14.95 -2.45
CA ASP A 452 -13.08 15.48 -2.69
C ASP A 452 -14.13 14.50 -2.17
N ARG A 453 -14.74 14.83 -1.03
CA ARG A 453 -15.75 14.01 -0.34
C ARG A 453 -16.88 13.50 -1.24
N LYS A 454 -17.27 14.23 -2.30
CA LYS A 454 -18.33 13.80 -3.22
C LYS A 454 -17.96 12.54 -4.02
N PHE A 455 -16.66 12.32 -4.21
CA PHE A 455 -16.13 11.32 -5.13
C PHE A 455 -15.43 10.16 -4.43
N ILE A 456 -15.36 10.18 -3.10
CA ILE A 456 -14.73 9.13 -2.31
C ILE A 456 -15.64 7.91 -2.28
N THR A 457 -15.03 6.77 -2.60
CA THR A 457 -15.61 5.46 -2.33
C THR A 457 -14.86 4.82 -1.16
N LEU A 458 -15.60 4.38 -0.14
CA LEU A 458 -15.06 3.54 0.94
C LEU A 458 -15.08 2.09 0.46
N VAL A 459 -13.92 1.43 0.48
CA VAL A 459 -13.75 0.09 -0.09
C VAL A 459 -13.34 -0.88 1.02
N GLY A 460 -14.18 -1.88 1.29
CA GLY A 460 -13.91 -2.91 2.29
C GLY A 460 -13.18 -4.11 1.70
N GLY A 461 -12.00 -4.40 2.23
CA GLY A 461 -11.23 -5.62 2.05
C GLY A 461 -11.24 -6.50 3.30
N GLY A 462 -10.64 -7.68 3.19
CA GLY A 462 -10.55 -8.65 4.27
C GLY A 462 -11.86 -9.37 4.58
N GLY A 463 -11.81 -10.32 5.51
CA GLY A 463 -12.96 -11.15 5.87
C GLY A 463 -14.11 -10.39 6.56
N SER A 464 -13.87 -9.20 7.10
CA SER A 464 -14.88 -8.40 7.79
C SER A 464 -15.19 -7.08 7.07
N GLY A 465 -14.83 -6.92 5.80
CA GLY A 465 -14.98 -5.65 5.06
C GLY A 465 -16.40 -5.08 5.14
N ALA A 466 -17.40 -5.93 4.92
CA ALA A 466 -18.82 -5.57 4.97
C ALA A 466 -19.30 -5.14 6.37
N VAL A 467 -18.67 -5.63 7.43
CA VAL A 467 -19.10 -5.39 8.82
C VAL A 467 -19.10 -3.89 9.15
N LEU A 468 -18.16 -3.13 8.60
CA LEU A 468 -17.93 -1.73 8.99
C LEU A 468 -18.17 -0.73 7.86
N VAL A 469 -17.82 -1.06 6.61
CA VAL A 469 -17.71 -0.09 5.52
C VAL A 469 -19.06 0.50 5.09
N HIS A 470 -20.11 -0.30 5.03
CA HIS A 470 -21.44 0.19 4.68
C HIS A 470 -21.99 1.14 5.75
N ALA A 471 -21.87 0.78 7.03
CA ALA A 471 -22.28 1.63 8.14
C ALA A 471 -21.49 2.95 8.22
N LEU A 472 -20.18 2.91 7.91
CA LEU A 472 -19.36 4.12 7.77
C LEU A 472 -19.88 5.03 6.66
N ALA A 473 -20.18 4.46 5.49
CA ALA A 473 -20.66 5.21 4.34
C ALA A 473 -22.03 5.85 4.60
N ASP A 474 -22.96 5.11 5.17
CA ASP A 474 -24.31 5.59 5.49
C ASP A 474 -24.25 6.77 6.47
N LYS A 475 -23.40 6.68 7.50
CA LYS A 475 -23.22 7.75 8.48
C LYS A 475 -22.43 8.94 7.94
N GLY A 476 -21.47 8.70 7.06
CA GLY A 476 -20.59 9.72 6.50
C GLY A 476 -21.09 10.39 5.22
N GLY A 477 -22.14 9.85 4.60
CA GLY A 477 -22.62 10.28 3.28
C GLY A 477 -21.66 9.93 2.14
N PHE A 478 -20.96 8.80 2.23
CA PHE A 478 -20.01 8.33 1.21
C PHE A 478 -20.62 7.23 0.33
N LYS A 479 -19.98 6.97 -0.82
CA LYS A 479 -20.21 5.71 -1.54
C LYS A 479 -19.47 4.59 -0.81
N SER A 480 -20.04 3.39 -0.76
CA SER A 480 -19.36 2.20 -0.26
C SER A 480 -19.36 1.06 -1.27
N LYS A 481 -18.34 0.22 -1.19
CA LYS A 481 -18.25 -1.06 -1.87
C LYS A 481 -17.47 -2.04 -0.98
N VAL A 482 -17.85 -3.31 -0.99
CA VAL A 482 -16.99 -4.39 -0.51
C VAL A 482 -16.31 -4.98 -1.73
N ALA A 483 -14.99 -5.13 -1.67
CA ALA A 483 -14.22 -5.67 -2.79
C ALA A 483 -14.76 -7.05 -3.17
N GLU A 484 -14.86 -7.31 -4.46
CA GLU A 484 -15.21 -8.64 -4.94
C GLU A 484 -14.09 -9.60 -4.53
N ASN A 485 -14.45 -10.76 -3.98
CA ASN A 485 -13.49 -11.66 -3.33
C ASN A 485 -12.68 -10.97 -2.20
N ALA A 486 -13.29 -10.06 -1.42
CA ALA A 486 -12.64 -9.35 -0.32
C ALA A 486 -11.70 -10.18 0.58
N PRO A 487 -12.01 -11.46 0.95
CA PRO A 487 -11.08 -12.29 1.73
C PRO A 487 -9.75 -12.63 1.04
N TYR A 488 -9.66 -12.45 -0.28
CA TYR A 488 -8.49 -12.71 -1.12
C TYR A 488 -7.94 -11.44 -1.79
N ILE A 489 -8.43 -10.25 -1.43
CA ILE A 489 -8.07 -9.00 -2.13
C ILE A 489 -6.58 -8.71 -2.08
N SER A 490 -5.92 -9.01 -0.96
CA SER A 490 -4.47 -8.93 -0.81
C SER A 490 -3.76 -9.87 -1.78
N THR A 491 -4.17 -11.14 -1.83
CA THR A 491 -3.60 -12.13 -2.74
C THR A 491 -3.80 -11.74 -4.22
N ILE A 492 -4.95 -11.17 -4.56
CA ILE A 492 -5.24 -10.60 -5.89
C ILE A 492 -4.30 -9.44 -6.19
N GLY A 493 -4.12 -8.52 -5.25
CA GLY A 493 -3.16 -7.44 -5.38
C GLY A 493 -1.73 -7.92 -5.57
N VAL A 494 -1.32 -8.99 -4.89
CA VAL A 494 -0.02 -9.65 -5.14
C VAL A 494 0.10 -10.11 -6.59
N ALA A 495 -0.93 -10.77 -7.13
CA ALA A 495 -0.93 -11.27 -8.51
C ALA A 495 -0.92 -10.15 -9.57
N LEU A 496 -1.50 -8.98 -9.26
CA LEU A 496 -1.63 -7.86 -10.19
C LEU A 496 -0.51 -6.81 -10.04
N ALA A 497 0.25 -6.85 -8.96
CA ALA A 497 1.27 -5.84 -8.66
C ALA A 497 2.32 -5.70 -9.77
N MET A 498 2.80 -4.47 -9.91
CA MET A 498 3.83 -4.08 -10.88
C MET A 498 5.17 -3.87 -10.19
N VAL A 499 6.26 -4.05 -10.94
CA VAL A 499 7.59 -3.65 -10.48
C VAL A 499 7.55 -2.16 -10.18
N ARG A 500 8.12 -1.77 -9.05
CA ARG A 500 8.19 -0.37 -8.65
C ARG A 500 9.60 -0.06 -8.19
N GLU A 501 10.11 1.12 -8.52
CA GLU A 501 11.37 1.63 -7.98
C GLU A 501 11.24 3.11 -7.62
N GLN A 502 12.10 3.57 -6.71
CA GLN A 502 12.25 4.98 -6.42
C GLN A 502 13.71 5.37 -6.20
N ILE A 503 14.03 6.60 -6.58
CA ILE A 503 15.30 7.27 -6.32
C ILE A 503 14.99 8.67 -5.78
N GLU A 504 15.74 9.09 -4.78
CA GLU A 504 15.65 10.42 -4.18
C GLU A 504 17.03 11.04 -4.14
N ARG A 505 17.13 12.35 -4.36
CA ARG A 505 18.36 13.13 -4.27
C ARG A 505 18.10 14.43 -3.53
N SER A 506 19.08 14.86 -2.74
CA SER A 506 19.05 16.19 -2.14
C SER A 506 19.56 17.21 -3.16
N VAL A 507 18.67 18.01 -3.73
CA VAL A 507 18.99 19.01 -4.76
C VAL A 507 18.27 20.31 -4.41
N VAL A 508 19.03 21.38 -4.26
CA VAL A 508 18.50 22.74 -4.06
C VAL A 508 18.12 23.29 -5.44
N ALA A 509 16.85 23.63 -5.63
CA ALA A 509 16.32 24.15 -6.90
C ALA A 509 16.74 23.31 -8.13
N PRO A 510 16.17 22.11 -8.33
CA PRO A 510 16.57 21.19 -9.39
C PRO A 510 16.58 21.81 -10.79
N SER A 511 17.70 21.65 -11.49
CA SER A 511 17.83 22.02 -12.90
C SER A 511 17.15 21.00 -13.82
N GLU A 512 16.98 21.36 -15.09
CA GLU A 512 16.48 20.41 -16.11
C GLU A 512 17.39 19.18 -16.25
N ASP A 513 18.70 19.35 -16.13
CA ASP A 513 19.67 18.26 -16.24
C ASP A 513 19.58 17.31 -15.03
N ASP A 514 19.32 17.84 -13.83
CA ASP A 514 19.09 17.01 -12.64
C ASP A 514 17.86 16.12 -12.81
N ILE A 515 16.78 16.71 -13.36
CA ILE A 515 15.51 16.02 -13.62
C ILE A 515 15.70 14.95 -14.72
N LYS A 516 16.41 15.26 -15.80
CA LYS A 516 16.73 14.30 -16.86
C LYS A 516 17.57 13.14 -16.33
N LYS A 517 18.62 13.44 -15.56
CA LYS A 517 19.52 12.44 -15.01
C LYS A 517 18.82 11.49 -14.05
N ILE A 518 18.07 12.00 -13.06
CA ILE A 518 17.35 11.14 -12.10
C ILE A 518 16.30 10.26 -12.81
N ARG A 519 15.73 10.77 -13.91
CA ARG A 519 14.80 10.01 -14.75
C ARG A 519 15.51 8.86 -15.49
N GLU A 520 16.66 9.11 -16.09
CA GLU A 520 17.44 8.06 -16.75
C GLU A 520 17.85 6.97 -15.74
N ASP A 521 18.35 7.40 -14.57
CA ASP A 521 18.77 6.50 -13.50
C ASP A 521 17.62 5.59 -13.00
N ILE A 522 16.40 6.11 -12.89
CA ILE A 522 15.26 5.30 -12.42
C ILE A 522 14.77 4.31 -13.48
N ILE A 523 14.85 4.66 -14.77
CA ILE A 523 14.49 3.76 -15.86
C ILE A 523 15.47 2.59 -15.91
N GLU A 524 16.77 2.87 -15.83
CA GLU A 524 17.80 1.82 -15.76
C GLU A 524 17.54 0.88 -14.57
N LYS A 525 17.31 1.46 -13.39
CA LYS A 525 17.08 0.70 -12.16
C LYS A 525 15.84 -0.20 -12.23
N ILE A 526 14.71 0.31 -12.71
CA ILE A 526 13.48 -0.50 -12.76
C ILE A 526 13.56 -1.63 -13.80
N VAL A 527 14.28 -1.41 -14.91
CA VAL A 527 14.55 -2.46 -15.91
C VAL A 527 15.46 -3.54 -15.33
N GLN A 528 16.50 -3.15 -14.57
CA GLN A 528 17.33 -4.10 -13.81
C GLN A 528 16.51 -4.89 -12.78
N SER A 529 15.50 -4.27 -12.17
CA SER A 529 14.54 -4.93 -11.26
C SER A 529 13.52 -5.83 -11.96
N GLY A 530 13.59 -5.96 -13.30
CA GLY A 530 12.81 -6.91 -14.10
C GLY A 530 11.65 -6.30 -14.88
N ALA A 531 11.45 -4.98 -14.84
CA ALA A 531 10.40 -4.35 -15.64
C ALA A 531 10.76 -4.32 -17.12
N ASN A 532 9.74 -4.48 -17.97
CA ASN A 532 9.88 -4.21 -19.38
C ASN A 532 9.87 -2.69 -19.62
N GLU A 533 10.93 -2.14 -20.20
CA GLU A 533 11.12 -0.70 -20.45
C GLU A 533 9.92 -0.04 -21.16
N ALA A 534 9.31 -0.73 -22.13
CA ALA A 534 8.17 -0.20 -22.88
C ALA A 534 6.93 0.04 -22.00
N THR A 535 6.86 -0.60 -20.84
CA THR A 535 5.75 -0.50 -19.88
C THR A 535 6.03 0.47 -18.73
N VAL A 536 7.21 1.10 -18.70
CA VAL A 536 7.65 1.94 -17.58
C VAL A 536 6.99 3.33 -17.65
N ASP A 537 6.28 3.66 -16.57
CA ASP A 537 5.77 4.99 -16.26
C ASP A 537 6.61 5.61 -15.14
N VAL A 538 6.97 6.89 -15.27
CA VAL A 538 7.80 7.62 -14.31
C VAL A 538 7.10 8.90 -13.85
N THR A 539 7.07 9.13 -12.54
CA THR A 539 6.62 10.38 -11.92
C THR A 539 7.81 11.07 -11.26
N ILE A 540 7.95 12.39 -11.48
CA ILE A 540 8.94 13.23 -10.81
C ILE A 540 8.24 14.12 -9.77
N GLU A 541 8.73 14.09 -8.54
CA GLU A 541 8.26 14.93 -7.44
C GLU A 541 9.39 15.88 -6.99
N ILE A 542 9.06 17.17 -6.80
CA ILE A 542 9.99 18.17 -6.28
C ILE A 542 9.44 18.72 -4.96
N ASP A 543 10.13 18.46 -3.85
CA ASP A 543 9.87 19.06 -2.54
C ASP A 543 10.90 20.18 -2.32
N SER A 544 10.54 21.41 -2.69
CA SER A 544 11.43 22.58 -2.55
C SER A 544 11.66 23.00 -1.11
N GLN A 545 10.78 22.63 -0.18
CA GLN A 545 10.99 22.92 1.24
C GLN A 545 12.06 22.02 1.84
N LYS A 546 12.12 20.76 1.39
CA LYS A 546 13.12 19.79 1.85
C LYS A 546 14.33 19.67 0.92
N ASN A 547 14.35 20.39 -0.20
CA ASN A 547 15.34 20.24 -1.27
C ASN A 547 15.45 18.79 -1.76
N ILE A 548 14.33 18.11 -1.96
CA ILE A 548 14.31 16.71 -2.42
C ILE A 548 13.77 16.66 -3.85
N LEU A 549 14.57 16.09 -4.74
CA LEU A 549 14.16 15.64 -6.07
C LEU A 549 13.93 14.13 -6.01
N ARG A 550 12.76 13.67 -6.43
CA ARG A 550 12.39 12.24 -6.40
C ARG A 550 11.87 11.79 -7.75
N ALA A 551 12.30 10.59 -8.15
CA ALA A 551 11.74 9.86 -9.28
C ALA A 551 11.14 8.54 -8.79
N ILE A 552 9.91 8.26 -9.19
CA ILE A 552 9.19 7.02 -8.91
C ILE A 552 8.84 6.37 -10.24
N ALA A 553 9.22 5.11 -10.45
CA ALA A 553 8.87 4.37 -11.65
C ALA A 553 8.03 3.14 -11.31
N THR A 554 7.11 2.80 -12.21
CA THR A 554 6.30 1.56 -12.16
C THR A 554 6.26 0.91 -13.54
N GLY A 555 6.36 -0.42 -13.61
CA GLY A 555 6.33 -1.17 -14.87
C GLY A 555 5.96 -2.65 -14.69
N SER A 556 5.48 -3.29 -15.75
CA SER A 556 5.14 -4.72 -15.76
C SER A 556 6.37 -5.56 -16.14
N THR A 557 6.48 -6.81 -15.64
CA THR A 557 7.59 -7.73 -15.99
C THR A 557 7.50 -8.25 -17.43
N GLU A 558 6.31 -8.20 -18.01
CA GLU A 558 6.00 -8.70 -19.34
C GLU A 558 5.50 -7.58 -20.24
N LEU A 559 5.80 -7.69 -21.54
CA LEU A 559 5.11 -6.93 -22.56
C LEU A 559 3.64 -7.38 -22.56
N ARG A 560 2.75 -6.44 -22.21
CA ARG A 560 1.32 -6.60 -22.44
C ARG A 560 1.09 -6.62 -23.95
N SER A 561 1.18 -7.80 -24.56
CA SER A 561 0.97 -8.02 -26.00
C SER A 561 -0.45 -7.63 -26.49
N LYS A 562 -1.30 -7.11 -25.59
CA LYS A 562 -2.72 -6.85 -25.80
C LYS A 562 -3.20 -5.42 -25.50
N ASP A 563 -2.32 -4.42 -25.34
CA ASP A 563 -2.75 -3.02 -25.52
C ASP A 563 -3.33 -2.77 -26.94
N LEU A 564 -3.27 -3.76 -27.86
CA LEU A 564 -3.87 -3.71 -29.19
C LEU A 564 -5.09 -4.63 -29.42
N ALA A 565 -5.49 -5.49 -28.46
CA ALA A 565 -6.50 -6.53 -28.73
C ALA A 565 -7.55 -6.80 -27.61
N GLN A 566 -7.64 -5.96 -26.58
CA GLN A 566 -8.81 -5.96 -25.68
C GLN A 566 -10.01 -5.25 -26.32
N SER A 567 -11.23 -5.66 -25.92
CA SER A 567 -12.47 -4.98 -26.30
C SER A 567 -12.45 -3.56 -25.75
N VAL A 568 -12.30 -2.58 -26.64
CA VAL A 568 -12.53 -1.16 -26.30
C VAL A 568 -13.96 -1.06 -25.76
N ALA A 569 -14.12 -0.57 -24.54
CA ALA A 569 -15.44 -0.33 -23.96
C ALA A 569 -16.23 0.59 -24.89
N SER A 570 -17.54 0.37 -25.02
CA SER A 570 -18.34 1.23 -25.87
C SER A 570 -18.36 2.65 -25.28
N GLU A 571 -18.51 3.68 -26.12
CA GLU A 571 -18.65 5.06 -25.62
C GLU A 571 -19.83 5.18 -24.65
N ASP A 572 -20.90 4.39 -24.84
CA ASP A 572 -22.06 4.39 -23.96
C ASP A 572 -21.76 3.78 -22.58
N ASP A 573 -20.97 2.70 -22.53
CA ASP A 573 -20.48 2.12 -21.28
C ASP A 573 -19.53 3.09 -20.55
N MET A 574 -18.62 3.73 -21.29
CA MET A 574 -17.73 4.74 -20.72
C MET A 574 -18.53 5.93 -20.17
N LYS A 575 -19.57 6.40 -20.86
CA LYS A 575 -20.47 7.46 -20.37
C LYS A 575 -21.18 7.05 -19.08
N GLU A 576 -21.58 5.79 -18.95
CA GLU A 576 -22.18 5.26 -17.72
C GLU A 576 -21.19 5.35 -16.55
N VAL A 577 -19.96 4.89 -16.77
CA VAL A 577 -18.89 4.96 -15.75
C VAL A 577 -18.62 6.42 -15.37
N VAL A 578 -18.51 7.33 -16.33
CA VAL A 578 -18.25 8.76 -16.08
C VAL A 578 -19.42 9.42 -15.35
N SER A 579 -20.65 9.10 -15.72
CA SER A 579 -21.88 9.55 -15.06
C SER A 579 -21.84 9.19 -13.57
N GLY A 580 -21.55 7.92 -13.25
CA GLY A 580 -21.39 7.45 -11.88
C GLY A 580 -20.20 8.08 -11.16
N ALA A 581 -19.06 8.25 -11.82
CA ALA A 581 -17.84 8.81 -11.24
C ALA A 581 -17.97 10.29 -10.87
N LEU A 582 -18.62 11.08 -11.73
CA LEU A 582 -18.88 12.51 -11.53
C LEU A 582 -20.18 12.79 -10.78
N SER A 583 -21.00 11.76 -10.52
CA SER A 583 -22.34 11.87 -9.92
C SER A 583 -23.23 12.88 -10.69
N VAL A 584 -23.25 12.75 -12.02
CA VAL A 584 -24.03 13.58 -12.95
C VAL A 584 -24.91 12.69 -13.82
N GLU A 585 -25.93 13.26 -14.46
CA GLU A 585 -26.78 12.55 -15.42
C GLU A 585 -25.99 12.14 -16.68
N LYS A 586 -26.14 10.89 -17.14
CA LYS A 586 -25.44 10.37 -18.33
C LYS A 586 -25.62 11.25 -19.57
N SER A 587 -26.80 11.84 -19.74
CA SER A 587 -27.14 12.74 -20.85
C SER A 587 -26.31 14.03 -20.88
N THR A 588 -25.67 14.39 -19.77
CA THR A 588 -24.82 15.58 -19.65
C THR A 588 -23.34 15.29 -19.88
N VAL A 589 -23.00 14.02 -20.10
CA VAL A 589 -21.62 13.57 -20.29
C VAL A 589 -21.31 13.54 -21.77
N GLU A 590 -20.30 14.32 -22.17
CA GLU A 590 -19.85 14.44 -23.55
C GLU A 590 -18.41 13.96 -23.70
N LEU A 591 -18.14 13.12 -24.70
CA LEU A 591 -16.77 12.79 -25.11
C LEU A 591 -16.19 14.01 -25.84
N VAL A 592 -15.11 14.58 -25.30
CA VAL A 592 -14.48 15.79 -25.84
C VAL A 592 -13.34 15.46 -26.79
N SER A 593 -12.54 14.45 -26.46
CA SER A 593 -11.36 14.08 -27.25
C SER A 593 -10.86 12.68 -26.87
N ASN A 594 -10.05 12.08 -27.74
CA ASN A 594 -9.33 10.84 -27.47
C ASN A 594 -7.93 10.85 -28.09
N THR A 595 -7.00 10.10 -27.48
CA THR A 595 -5.66 9.80 -28.03
C THR A 595 -5.13 8.50 -27.44
N GLY A 596 -4.57 7.61 -28.27
CA GLY A 596 -4.07 6.31 -27.80
C GLY A 596 -5.13 5.53 -27.04
N ARG A 597 -4.88 5.19 -25.76
CA ARG A 597 -5.87 4.54 -24.88
C ARG A 597 -6.82 5.48 -24.15
N TRP A 598 -6.68 6.78 -24.30
CA TRP A 598 -7.28 7.77 -23.42
C TRP A 598 -8.53 8.40 -24.03
N TYR A 599 -9.61 8.45 -23.25
CA TYR A 599 -10.90 9.03 -23.61
C TYR A 599 -11.27 10.11 -22.60
N LEU A 600 -11.37 11.35 -23.06
CA LEU A 600 -11.63 12.49 -22.20
C LEU A 600 -13.08 12.92 -22.28
N PHE A 601 -13.78 12.81 -21.16
CA PHE A 601 -15.17 13.23 -21.02
C PHE A 601 -15.29 14.51 -20.21
N LYS A 602 -16.35 15.28 -20.50
CA LYS A 602 -16.71 16.49 -19.77
C LYS A 602 -18.18 16.47 -19.38
N ALA A 603 -18.47 16.99 -18.19
CA ALA A 603 -19.83 17.26 -17.74
C ALA A 603 -19.88 18.64 -17.06
N VAL A 604 -20.82 19.48 -17.50
CA VAL A 604 -21.00 20.83 -16.96
C VAL A 604 -22.07 20.81 -15.87
N THR A 605 -21.71 21.19 -14.65
CA THR A 605 -22.67 21.30 -13.54
C THR A 605 -22.85 22.74 -13.10
N GLN A 606 -24.03 23.05 -12.56
CA GLN A 606 -24.33 24.36 -11.97
C GLN A 606 -24.39 24.25 -10.45
N LYS A 607 -23.52 24.98 -9.75
CA LYS A 607 -23.57 25.10 -8.29
C LYS A 607 -24.23 26.41 -7.90
N LYS A 608 -25.26 26.34 -7.05
CA LYS A 608 -25.83 27.53 -6.42
C LYS A 608 -24.79 28.12 -5.44
N ALA A 609 -24.49 29.40 -5.59
CA ALA A 609 -23.62 30.18 -4.73
C ALA A 609 -24.44 31.29 -4.05
N PHE A 610 -23.99 31.76 -2.87
CA PHE A 610 -24.61 32.87 -2.13
C PHE A 610 -26.13 32.68 -1.90
N PHE A 611 -26.50 31.65 -1.13
CA PHE A 611 -27.90 31.32 -0.83
C PHE A 611 -28.81 31.12 -2.07
N GLY A 612 -28.22 30.84 -3.25
CA GLY A 612 -28.97 30.61 -4.49
C GLY A 612 -29.12 31.84 -5.39
N LEU A 613 -28.56 32.99 -5.02
CA LEU A 613 -28.59 34.22 -5.83
C LEU A 613 -27.69 34.15 -7.07
N PHE A 614 -26.62 33.36 -7.03
CA PHE A 614 -25.69 33.19 -8.14
C PHE A 614 -25.55 31.73 -8.53
N LYS A 615 -25.35 31.47 -9.83
CA LYS A 615 -25.03 30.14 -10.34
C LYS A 615 -23.57 30.15 -10.79
N LYS A 616 -22.75 29.29 -10.18
CA LYS A 616 -21.38 29.03 -10.62
C LYS A 616 -21.39 27.80 -11.52
N THR A 617 -20.99 27.96 -12.77
CA THR A 617 -20.77 26.85 -13.71
C THR A 617 -19.45 26.18 -13.38
N LEU A 618 -19.45 24.85 -13.27
CA LEU A 618 -18.27 24.03 -13.00
C LEU A 618 -18.05 23.08 -14.17
N ASN A 619 -16.82 23.10 -14.71
CA ASN A 619 -16.38 22.17 -15.73
C ASN A 619 -15.79 20.93 -15.05
N ASN A 620 -16.51 19.82 -15.06
CA ASN A 620 -15.99 18.55 -14.54
C ASN A 620 -15.40 17.77 -15.69
N ILE A 621 -14.21 17.23 -15.48
CA ILE A 621 -13.49 16.44 -16.47
C ILE A 621 -13.24 15.06 -15.90
N CYS A 622 -13.40 14.03 -16.72
CA CYS A 622 -13.07 12.66 -16.39
C CYS A 622 -12.27 12.03 -17.53
N MET A 623 -11.04 11.62 -17.26
CA MET A 623 -10.24 10.80 -18.15
C MET A 623 -10.47 9.33 -17.85
N VAL A 624 -10.80 8.59 -18.89
CA VAL A 624 -11.08 7.16 -18.86
C VAL A 624 -10.11 6.45 -19.81
N ASP A 625 -9.66 5.24 -19.47
CA ASP A 625 -8.88 4.42 -20.40
C ASP A 625 -9.79 3.59 -21.34
N ARG A 626 -9.18 2.88 -22.29
CA ARG A 626 -9.90 2.04 -23.27
C ARG A 626 -10.78 0.96 -22.66
N GLU A 627 -10.52 0.56 -21.41
CA GLU A 627 -11.30 -0.44 -20.68
C GLU A 627 -12.49 0.17 -19.92
N GLY A 628 -12.68 1.49 -20.00
CA GLY A 628 -13.72 2.18 -19.24
C GLY A 628 -13.32 2.48 -17.80
N VAL A 629 -12.03 2.41 -17.44
CA VAL A 629 -11.58 2.71 -16.07
C VAL A 629 -11.29 4.20 -15.90
N VAL A 630 -11.83 4.81 -14.84
CA VAL A 630 -11.51 6.20 -14.49
C VAL A 630 -10.06 6.29 -14.02
N ARG A 631 -9.28 7.14 -14.69
CA ARG A 631 -7.85 7.37 -14.38
C ARG A 631 -7.57 8.76 -13.84
N LEU A 632 -8.42 9.73 -14.16
CA LEU A 632 -8.36 11.07 -13.59
C LEU A 632 -9.77 11.65 -13.56
N LYS A 633 -10.13 12.31 -12.46
CA LYS A 633 -11.35 13.12 -12.40
C LYS A 633 -11.06 14.42 -11.64
N LYS A 634 -11.47 15.55 -12.20
CA LYS A 634 -11.26 16.87 -11.58
C LYS A 634 -12.48 17.76 -11.76
N GLU A 635 -12.95 18.37 -10.66
CA GLU A 635 -13.93 19.46 -10.68
C GLU A 635 -13.22 20.76 -11.07
N ASN A 636 -13.87 21.60 -11.87
CA ASN A 636 -13.36 22.89 -12.31
C ASN A 636 -11.99 22.82 -13.04
N ALA A 637 -11.85 21.85 -13.92
CA ALA A 637 -10.66 21.64 -14.74
C ALA A 637 -10.88 22.08 -16.20
N TYR A 638 -9.77 22.27 -16.92
CA TYR A 638 -9.71 22.67 -18.33
C TYR A 638 -8.87 21.67 -19.11
N ASN A 639 -9.09 21.56 -20.41
CA ASN A 639 -8.36 20.64 -21.28
C ASN A 639 -7.94 21.29 -22.61
N LEU A 640 -6.90 20.73 -23.22
CA LEU A 640 -6.50 21.01 -24.58
C LEU A 640 -6.08 19.71 -25.26
N THR A 641 -6.50 19.52 -26.51
CA THR A 641 -5.95 18.49 -27.40
C THR A 641 -5.08 19.17 -28.45
N PHE A 642 -3.84 18.74 -28.58
CA PHE A 642 -2.85 19.37 -29.46
C PHE A 642 -1.91 18.31 -30.05
N ARG A 643 -1.19 18.66 -31.13
CA ARG A 643 -0.17 17.78 -31.73
C ARG A 643 1.19 18.03 -31.10
N LYS A 644 2.11 17.06 -31.21
CA LYS A 644 3.50 17.22 -30.74
C LYS A 644 4.17 18.48 -31.28
N ASP A 645 4.07 18.72 -32.58
CA ASP A 645 4.66 19.89 -33.23
C ASP A 645 4.08 21.24 -32.76
N ALA A 646 2.88 21.22 -32.18
CA ALA A 646 2.18 22.38 -31.64
C ALA A 646 2.43 22.60 -30.13
N THR A 647 3.38 21.89 -29.52
CA THR A 647 3.67 22.04 -28.07
C THR A 647 4.08 23.46 -27.71
N LEU A 648 4.95 24.09 -28.49
CA LEU A 648 5.43 25.45 -28.21
C LEU A 648 4.43 26.55 -28.59
N SER A 649 3.43 26.25 -29.43
CA SER A 649 2.38 27.20 -29.80
C SER A 649 1.16 27.05 -28.89
N ASP A 650 0.51 25.90 -28.95
CA ASP A 650 -0.86 25.71 -28.44
C ASP A 650 -0.83 25.43 -26.94
N PHE A 651 0.01 24.48 -26.52
CA PHE A 651 0.13 24.09 -25.11
C PHE A 651 0.69 25.23 -24.24
N VAL A 652 1.73 25.91 -24.73
CA VAL A 652 2.29 27.09 -24.07
C VAL A 652 1.24 28.18 -23.90
N ALA A 653 0.51 28.53 -24.96
CA ALA A 653 -0.54 29.55 -24.89
C ALA A 653 -1.67 29.16 -23.93
N PHE A 654 -2.06 27.88 -23.92
CA PHE A 654 -3.05 27.34 -23.02
C PHE A 654 -2.60 27.36 -21.55
N LEU A 655 -1.33 27.04 -21.28
CA LEU A 655 -0.75 27.12 -19.95
C LEU A 655 -0.76 28.57 -19.43
N ASP A 656 -0.36 29.52 -20.27
CA ASP A 656 -0.32 30.95 -19.91
C ASP A 656 -1.74 31.48 -19.59
N GLN A 657 -2.76 31.06 -20.33
CA GLN A 657 -4.18 31.42 -20.05
C GLN A 657 -4.67 30.95 -18.68
N HIS A 658 -4.09 29.87 -18.15
CA HIS A 658 -4.48 29.27 -16.88
C HIS A 658 -3.46 29.53 -15.76
N THR A 659 -2.37 30.23 -16.04
CA THR A 659 -1.34 30.64 -15.07
C THR A 659 -1.83 31.85 -14.28
N ILE A 660 -1.63 31.82 -12.96
CA ILE A 660 -1.97 32.96 -12.09
C ILE A 660 -0.71 33.80 -11.92
N TYR A 661 -0.77 35.04 -12.38
CA TYR A 661 0.30 36.02 -12.18
C TYR A 661 0.00 36.85 -10.94
N SER A 662 0.93 36.84 -9.98
CA SER A 662 0.95 37.73 -8.82
C SER A 662 2.13 38.69 -8.93
N ASP A 663 2.15 39.74 -8.12
CA ASP A 663 3.18 40.80 -8.14
C ASP A 663 4.62 40.27 -7.96
N ALA A 664 4.78 39.07 -7.38
CA ALA A 664 6.08 38.48 -7.09
C ALA A 664 6.37 37.17 -7.84
N ASN A 665 5.35 36.40 -8.25
CA ASN A 665 5.53 35.07 -8.84
C ASN A 665 4.40 34.68 -9.81
N ALA A 666 4.73 33.87 -10.82
CA ALA A 666 3.77 33.14 -11.63
C ALA A 666 3.52 31.76 -11.01
N THR A 667 2.26 31.40 -10.80
CA THR A 667 1.85 30.06 -10.37
C THR A 667 1.22 29.34 -11.54
N ILE A 668 1.99 28.39 -12.11
CA ILE A 668 1.49 27.51 -13.17
C ILE A 668 0.39 26.59 -12.59
N PRO A 669 -0.62 26.23 -13.40
CA PRO A 669 -1.63 25.27 -12.96
C PRO A 669 -1.02 23.87 -12.79
N LYS A 670 -1.72 23.00 -12.06
CA LYS A 670 -1.40 21.57 -12.00
C LYS A 670 -1.71 20.95 -13.36
N VAL A 671 -0.75 20.21 -13.93
CA VAL A 671 -0.84 19.67 -15.30
C VAL A 671 -0.78 18.15 -15.30
N PHE A 672 -1.70 17.52 -16.03
CA PHE A 672 -1.58 16.14 -16.50
C PHE A 672 -1.48 16.13 -18.03
N LEU A 673 -0.68 15.23 -18.58
CA LEU A 673 -0.54 15.01 -20.03
C LEU A 673 -0.78 13.53 -20.36
N PHE A 674 -1.54 13.28 -21.41
CA PHE A 674 -1.94 11.94 -21.85
C PHE A 674 -1.58 11.76 -23.33
N TYR A 675 -0.88 10.68 -23.64
CA TYR A 675 -0.47 10.34 -25.01
C TYR A 675 -0.20 8.83 -25.11
N LYS A 676 -0.42 8.22 -26.29
CA LYS A 676 -0.23 6.76 -26.49
C LYS A 676 -0.85 5.95 -25.35
N GLU A 677 -0.04 5.17 -24.64
CA GLU A 677 -0.42 4.40 -23.45
C GLU A 677 -0.05 5.11 -22.12
N LYS A 678 0.52 6.32 -22.16
CA LYS A 678 1.13 6.96 -20.99
C LYS A 678 0.31 8.12 -20.44
N MET A 679 0.30 8.22 -19.11
CA MET A 679 -0.22 9.35 -18.33
C MET A 679 0.94 9.97 -17.56
N LEU A 680 1.26 11.21 -17.88
CA LEU A 680 2.27 11.99 -17.19
C LEU A 680 1.60 12.90 -16.17
N ASP A 681 1.91 12.66 -14.90
CA ASP A 681 1.62 13.57 -13.81
C ASP A 681 2.74 14.60 -13.69
N LEU A 682 2.44 15.84 -14.09
CA LEU A 682 3.38 16.95 -14.06
C LEU A 682 3.04 17.94 -12.95
N THR A 683 2.21 17.55 -11.98
CA THR A 683 1.76 18.43 -10.89
C THR A 683 2.87 18.84 -9.92
N GLY A 684 4.00 18.12 -9.92
CA GLY A 684 5.19 18.44 -9.14
C GLY A 684 6.12 19.50 -9.77
N MET A 685 5.86 19.93 -11.01
CA MET A 685 6.69 20.93 -11.68
C MET A 685 6.37 22.34 -11.18
N GLN A 686 7.40 23.18 -11.05
CA GLN A 686 7.27 24.52 -10.48
C GLN A 686 7.34 25.61 -11.56
N THR A 687 7.97 25.32 -12.69
CA THR A 687 8.11 26.27 -13.80
C THR A 687 7.67 25.67 -15.13
N LYS A 688 7.41 26.56 -16.10
CA LYS A 688 7.04 26.19 -17.46
C LYS A 688 8.18 25.49 -18.19
N GLU A 689 9.41 25.90 -17.93
CA GLU A 689 10.62 25.32 -18.53
C GLU A 689 10.79 23.87 -18.09
N GLN A 690 10.62 23.59 -16.79
CA GLN A 690 10.63 22.21 -16.27
C GLN A 690 9.56 21.33 -16.92
N LEU A 691 8.33 21.85 -17.07
CA LEU A 691 7.25 21.15 -17.77
C LEU A 691 7.65 20.81 -19.21
N LEU A 692 8.11 21.80 -19.97
CA LEU A 692 8.48 21.63 -21.39
C LEU A 692 9.65 20.65 -21.55
N SER A 693 10.63 20.71 -20.64
CA SER A 693 11.80 19.82 -20.66
C SER A 693 11.40 18.35 -20.48
N ILE A 694 10.48 18.06 -19.55
CA ILE A 694 9.95 16.70 -19.39
C ILE A 694 9.12 16.26 -20.60
N ILE A 695 8.25 17.14 -21.11
CA ILE A 695 7.41 16.83 -22.27
C ILE A 695 8.29 16.50 -23.49
N ASP A 696 9.36 17.25 -23.73
CA ASP A 696 10.30 17.00 -24.82
C ASP A 696 11.00 15.64 -24.69
N VAL A 697 11.51 15.31 -23.50
CA VAL A 697 12.16 14.01 -23.22
C VAL A 697 11.19 12.85 -23.45
N GLU A 698 9.96 12.98 -22.97
CA GLU A 698 8.93 11.95 -23.03
C GLU A 698 8.38 11.74 -24.44
N THR A 699 8.25 12.82 -25.19
CA THR A 699 7.68 12.81 -26.54
C THR A 699 8.76 12.73 -27.61
N LYS A 700 10.05 12.59 -27.26
CA LYS A 700 11.18 12.58 -28.20
C LYS A 700 10.97 11.62 -29.37
N PHE A 701 10.46 10.42 -29.09
CA PHE A 701 10.20 9.36 -30.08
C PHE A 701 8.77 9.34 -30.63
N MET A 702 7.97 10.37 -30.35
CA MET A 702 6.67 10.56 -30.99
C MET A 702 6.83 11.22 -32.37
N GLU A 703 5.98 10.85 -33.31
CA GLU A 703 5.89 11.55 -34.59
C GLU A 703 5.25 12.93 -34.39
N ASN A 704 5.60 13.89 -35.25
CA ASN A 704 5.21 15.30 -35.09
C ASN A 704 3.68 15.53 -35.11
N ASP A 705 2.95 14.67 -35.80
CA ASP A 705 1.50 14.75 -35.97
C ASP A 705 0.71 13.98 -34.90
N GLU A 706 1.38 13.23 -34.02
CA GLU A 706 0.71 12.50 -32.93
C GLU A 706 0.03 13.46 -31.95
N LYS A 707 -1.19 13.09 -31.55
CA LYS A 707 -2.03 13.89 -30.65
C LYS A 707 -1.74 13.61 -29.19
N MET A 708 -1.84 14.65 -28.38
CA MET A 708 -1.78 14.62 -26.93
C MET A 708 -2.96 15.36 -26.33
N ILE A 709 -3.35 14.95 -25.13
CA ILE A 709 -4.39 15.62 -24.35
C ILE A 709 -3.78 16.12 -23.05
N THR A 710 -3.93 17.39 -22.74
CA THR A 710 -3.60 17.92 -21.42
C THR A 710 -4.85 18.28 -20.62
N VAL A 711 -4.77 18.08 -19.31
CA VAL A 711 -5.78 18.52 -18.33
C VAL A 711 -5.08 19.43 -17.32
N VAL A 712 -5.61 20.63 -17.10
CA VAL A 712 -5.09 21.59 -16.12
C VAL A 712 -6.14 22.00 -15.11
N TYR A 713 -5.72 22.17 -13.86
CA TYR A 713 -6.60 22.60 -12.77
C TYR A 713 -5.78 23.39 -11.73
N LYS A 714 -6.49 24.00 -10.78
CA LYS A 714 -5.90 24.81 -9.71
C LYS A 714 -5.67 23.97 -8.46
#